data_AF-A0A3A0ASA2-F1
#
_entry.id   AF-A0A3A0ASA2-F1
#
_cell.length_a   1.000
_cell.length_b   1.000
_cell.length_c   1.000
_cell.angle_alpha   90.00
_cell.angle_beta   90.00
_cell.angle_gamma   90.00
#
_symmetry.space_group_name_H-M   'P 1'
#
loop_
_entity.id
_entity.type
_entity.pdbx_description
1 polymer ?
#
loop_
_entity_poly.entity_id
_entity_poly.type
_entity_poly.pdbx_seq_one_letter_code
_entity_poly.pdbx_strand_id
1 'polypeptide(L)'
;MKYKREFKRLFPLLLLISGVLAACALPLAQLQRVEPSAATLSTVQPSLIWQGPAEMGSPDPSQCASLQINNNQAVVETCEGSTQTLALEARYGQEWAEIEQRFAPFVHETPTERLVFNGSGSISGPAAERAVLAWARARYAEISSGRVSAAAHTVVSWHLGQIMERKNTCRHLTVLAWGYATAETIMCEGQDLMESAGGWLEPAELAQLDQWLYERAALYEDNNYIAGTGAQPMSEAEVAAAEQWAMALWERLWVADTPQPTTQPAACPVPSPSTQLFVNEAHGYCLLYPVDYTAVQTSPNEVNLVRGSVMNHVDPRVSITVGDASGRTLTQLADQLEAEYALPGVSVERGTITVAGVEAVLLDNLPGQDLNRRVVLIHNGRLYIFFFTPLGEPGPARAQMESFYQQTLDSFRFLEETVPAPTPNPAEVAVLPTDVQYIMALVNVNIRSGPGTNYEIIGRIFAGQTAQVTGVTAGGGWWRVICPDDTVGNCFATADPTLTQPATAPGNTPPTTEPIQETGTAVVESLEVQLLESFPVQGNAILRGYYPDACTVIDSYDQVMAGPTIRLRMTTRRTAEQCAQVITPFEQIVPLNIMGLPAGNYDVRVNELVAPFSLAVDNVPSLPATLATDVEYVMALADVNIYARPGIDEPAIGSVAAGMIARVTGISEDGAWWRVICPDDTDSGCWVLADPALTQPTTPP
;
A
#
# COMPACT_ATOMS: atom_id res chain seq x y z
N MET A 1 5.31 51.03 64.34
CA MET A 1 4.76 49.80 63.74
C MET A 1 5.95 48.96 63.31
N LYS A 2 6.21 47.86 64.05
CA LYS A 2 7.57 47.34 64.30
C LYS A 2 7.64 45.82 64.06
N TYR A 3 8.66 45.43 63.29
CA TYR A 3 9.61 44.32 63.48
C TYR A 3 9.21 42.98 64.14
N LYS A 4 9.53 41.89 63.39
CA LYS A 4 10.06 40.56 63.77
C LYS A 4 10.32 40.25 65.27
N ARG A 5 10.04 39.00 65.66
CA ARG A 5 10.82 38.15 66.61
C ARG A 5 10.28 36.70 66.56
N GLU A 6 11.03 35.63 66.29
CA GLU A 6 12.21 35.01 66.96
C GLU A 6 11.91 34.38 68.35
N PHE A 7 11.93 33.03 68.36
CA PHE A 7 12.80 32.14 69.18
C PHE A 7 12.47 31.71 70.65
N LYS A 8 12.84 30.43 70.90
CA LYS A 8 13.21 29.70 72.17
C LYS A 8 12.07 29.21 73.08
N ARG A 9 11.86 27.87 73.19
CA ARG A 9 12.57 26.82 73.99
C ARG A 9 12.40 26.95 75.50
N LEU A 10 11.87 25.91 76.15
CA LEU A 10 12.40 25.34 77.41
C LEU A 10 11.73 23.97 77.74
N PHE A 11 12.59 22.93 77.84
CA PHE A 11 12.47 21.64 78.56
C PHE A 11 12.33 21.89 80.09
N PRO A 12 12.34 20.89 81.03
CA PRO A 12 12.32 19.40 80.97
C PRO A 12 11.33 18.75 81.99
N LEU A 13 11.28 17.41 82.12
CA LEU A 13 11.74 16.65 83.32
C LEU A 13 11.28 15.16 83.29
N LEU A 14 12.26 14.26 83.43
CA LEU A 14 12.13 12.81 83.68
C LEU A 14 11.59 12.51 85.09
N LEU A 15 10.88 11.38 85.26
CA LEU A 15 11.15 10.43 86.36
C LEU A 15 10.50 9.05 86.14
N LEU A 16 11.31 8.02 86.38
CA LEU A 16 11.03 6.59 86.37
C LEU A 16 10.24 6.14 87.62
N ILE A 17 9.56 4.98 87.56
CA ILE A 17 9.79 3.77 88.40
C ILE A 17 8.55 2.83 88.39
N SER A 18 8.78 1.62 87.85
CA SER A 18 8.45 0.28 88.35
C SER A 18 7.06 -0.10 88.92
N GLY A 19 6.42 -1.07 88.27
CA GLY A 19 6.27 -2.43 88.83
C GLY A 19 4.98 -2.87 89.56
N VAL A 20 4.27 -3.81 88.89
CA VAL A 20 3.77 -5.10 89.42
C VAL A 20 2.38 -5.20 90.14
N LEU A 21 1.59 -6.18 89.64
CA LEU A 21 0.42 -6.93 90.20
C LEU A 21 -0.90 -6.15 90.43
N ALA A 22 -1.92 -6.27 89.56
CA ALA A 22 -2.85 -7.38 89.27
C ALA A 22 -3.95 -7.60 90.33
N ALA A 23 -5.20 -7.25 89.96
CA ALA A 23 -6.42 -8.07 90.04
C ALA A 23 -7.69 -7.21 90.20
N CYS A 24 -8.58 -7.21 89.20
CA CYS A 24 -10.01 -7.56 89.35
C CYS A 24 -10.83 -7.26 88.08
N ALA A 25 -11.81 -8.14 87.84
CA ALA A 25 -13.04 -7.99 87.06
C ALA A 25 -13.04 -8.29 85.53
N LEU A 26 -13.40 -9.55 85.23
CA LEU A 26 -14.38 -10.12 84.27
C LEU A 26 -14.89 -9.31 83.04
N PRO A 27 -15.29 -10.01 81.96
CA PRO A 27 -15.00 -9.62 80.59
C PRO A 27 -16.08 -8.74 79.96
N LEU A 28 -15.66 -7.60 79.41
CA LEU A 28 -16.37 -6.92 78.34
C LEU A 28 -16.20 -7.72 77.05
N ALA A 29 -17.32 -8.01 76.40
CA ALA A 29 -17.37 -8.62 75.08
C ALA A 29 -16.38 -7.92 74.13
N GLN A 30 -15.37 -8.66 73.66
CA GLN A 30 -14.54 -8.23 72.55
C GLN A 30 -15.42 -8.22 71.29
N LEU A 31 -15.90 -7.06 70.89
CA LEU A 31 -15.96 -6.73 69.47
C LEU A 31 -14.52 -6.86 68.98
N GLN A 32 -14.19 -8.00 68.38
CA GLN A 32 -12.95 -8.16 67.64
C GLN A 32 -12.93 -7.02 66.63
N ARG A 33 -12.00 -6.09 66.85
CA ARG A 33 -11.37 -5.36 65.76
C ARG A 33 -10.85 -6.45 64.84
N VAL A 34 -11.59 -6.72 63.77
CA VAL A 34 -11.00 -7.32 62.58
C VAL A 34 -10.04 -6.24 62.11
N GLU A 35 -8.79 -6.32 62.58
CA GLU A 35 -7.69 -5.72 61.85
C GLU A 35 -7.84 -6.26 60.43
N PRO A 36 -7.91 -5.41 59.39
CA PRO A 36 -7.87 -5.93 58.04
C PRO A 36 -6.57 -6.72 57.97
N SER A 37 -6.72 -8.05 57.81
CA SER A 37 -5.64 -8.90 57.39
C SER A 37 -4.94 -8.14 56.28
N ALA A 38 -3.65 -7.88 56.45
CA ALA A 38 -2.79 -7.45 55.38
C ALA A 38 -2.73 -8.61 54.37
N ALA A 39 -3.84 -8.80 53.64
CA ALA A 39 -3.80 -9.23 52.28
C ALA A 39 -2.89 -8.21 51.61
N THR A 40 -1.76 -8.69 51.12
CA THR A 40 -0.95 -8.03 50.12
C THR A 40 -1.84 -7.69 48.94
N LEU A 41 -2.59 -6.59 49.04
CA LEU A 41 -3.15 -5.89 47.90
C LEU A 41 -1.93 -5.33 47.18
N SER A 42 -1.51 -6.02 46.13
CA SER A 42 -0.76 -5.36 45.07
C SER A 42 -1.69 -4.26 44.54
N THR A 43 -1.56 -3.04 45.06
CA THR A 43 -2.30 -1.88 44.58
C THR A 43 -1.72 -1.48 43.23
N VAL A 44 -2.09 -2.24 42.20
CA VAL A 44 -1.85 -1.85 40.82
C VAL A 44 -2.76 -0.64 40.58
N GLN A 45 -2.18 0.56 40.53
CA GLN A 45 -2.92 1.76 40.14
C GLN A 45 -3.49 1.52 38.73
N PRO A 46 -4.75 1.91 38.46
CA PRO A 46 -5.30 1.78 37.11
C PRO A 46 -4.43 2.50 36.10
N SER A 47 -4.18 1.89 34.94
CA SER A 47 -3.41 2.50 33.84
C SER A 47 -4.12 3.74 33.26
N LEU A 48 -5.46 3.81 33.36
CA LEU A 48 -6.25 4.99 33.00
C LEU A 48 -7.48 5.14 33.88
N ILE A 49 -7.80 6.39 34.25
CA ILE A 49 -9.05 6.80 34.90
C ILE A 49 -9.53 8.07 34.21
N TRP A 50 -10.64 8.00 33.49
CA TRP A 50 -11.36 9.16 32.97
C TRP A 50 -12.67 9.35 33.73
N GLN A 51 -12.99 10.61 34.03
CA GLN A 51 -14.25 11.04 34.64
C GLN A 51 -14.78 12.25 33.86
N GLY A 52 -16.09 12.26 33.57
CA GLY A 52 -16.70 13.32 32.76
C GLY A 52 -18.21 13.43 32.93
N PRO A 53 -18.85 14.36 32.20
CA PRO A 53 -20.30 14.51 32.20
C PRO A 53 -21.01 13.33 31.52
N ALA A 54 -22.33 13.22 31.71
CA ALA A 54 -23.15 12.21 31.03
C ALA A 54 -23.12 12.37 29.50
N GLU A 55 -23.18 13.61 29.02
CA GLU A 55 -23.08 13.97 27.61
C GLU A 55 -21.71 14.58 27.34
N MET A 56 -20.92 13.96 26.46
CA MET A 56 -19.57 14.43 26.16
C MET A 56 -19.59 15.82 25.53
N GLY A 57 -18.72 16.71 25.99
CA GLY A 57 -18.68 18.11 25.56
C GLY A 57 -19.70 19.02 26.26
N SER A 58 -20.55 18.48 27.15
CA SER A 58 -21.45 19.27 27.99
C SER A 58 -20.67 20.15 28.98
N PRO A 59 -21.16 21.36 29.31
CA PRO A 59 -20.59 22.21 30.36
C PRO A 59 -20.89 21.71 31.79
N ASP A 60 -21.53 20.55 31.95
CA ASP A 60 -21.86 19.95 33.24
C ASP A 60 -20.61 19.53 34.04
N PRO A 61 -20.38 20.07 35.25
CA PRO A 61 -19.21 19.75 36.07
C PRO A 61 -19.37 18.48 36.93
N SER A 62 -20.45 17.70 36.74
CA SER A 62 -20.80 16.57 37.60
C SER A 62 -19.74 15.46 37.68
N GLN A 63 -18.97 15.25 36.62
CA GLN A 63 -17.96 14.17 36.52
C GLN A 63 -18.51 12.79 36.92
N CYS A 64 -19.80 12.53 36.66
CA CYS A 64 -20.51 11.34 37.11
C CYS A 64 -20.28 10.11 36.22
N ALA A 65 -19.86 10.29 34.96
CA ALA A 65 -19.50 9.21 34.06
C ALA A 65 -18.04 8.82 34.29
N SER A 66 -17.69 7.54 34.19
CA SER A 66 -16.30 7.10 34.31
C SER A 66 -15.91 5.96 33.37
N LEU A 67 -14.63 5.95 33.00
CA LEU A 67 -13.92 4.84 32.35
C LEU A 67 -12.65 4.57 33.15
N GLN A 68 -12.48 3.34 33.62
CA GLN A 68 -11.28 2.89 34.30
C GLN A 68 -10.67 1.71 33.55
N ILE A 69 -9.36 1.75 33.31
CA ILE A 69 -8.63 0.64 32.69
C ILE A 69 -7.60 0.13 33.67
N ASN A 70 -7.67 -1.16 33.97
CA ASN A 70 -6.69 -1.86 34.78
C ASN A 70 -6.54 -3.30 34.31
N ASN A 71 -5.31 -3.81 34.22
CA ASN A 71 -5.01 -5.17 33.77
C ASN A 71 -5.78 -5.57 32.49
N ASN A 72 -5.76 -4.69 31.48
CA ASN A 72 -6.45 -4.88 30.20
C ASN A 72 -7.98 -5.06 30.29
N GLN A 73 -8.59 -4.63 31.39
CA GLN A 73 -10.04 -4.56 31.56
C GLN A 73 -10.48 -3.11 31.64
N ALA A 74 -11.44 -2.75 30.79
CA ALA A 74 -12.16 -1.49 30.85
C ALA A 74 -13.44 -1.66 31.68
N VAL A 75 -13.62 -0.81 32.69
CA VAL A 75 -14.83 -0.69 33.49
C VAL A 75 -15.43 0.68 33.22
N VAL A 76 -16.67 0.69 32.73
CA VAL A 76 -17.40 1.92 32.41
C VAL A 76 -18.58 2.07 33.36
N GLU A 77 -18.76 3.26 33.91
CA GLU A 77 -19.89 3.63 34.75
C GLU A 77 -20.62 4.84 34.16
N THR A 78 -21.93 4.74 33.97
CA THR A 78 -22.77 5.86 33.54
C THR A 78 -23.25 6.67 34.73
N CYS A 79 -23.62 7.92 34.51
CA CYS A 79 -24.22 8.78 35.55
C CYS A 79 -25.53 8.22 36.14
N GLU A 80 -26.19 7.31 35.42
CA GLU A 80 -27.38 6.60 35.89
C GLU A 80 -27.05 5.42 36.82
N GLY A 81 -25.76 5.15 37.06
CA GLY A 81 -25.26 4.06 37.90
C GLY A 81 -25.17 2.71 37.18
N SER A 82 -25.24 2.69 35.84
CA SER A 82 -25.04 1.45 35.08
C SER A 82 -23.55 1.17 34.91
N THR A 83 -23.12 -0.05 35.24
CA THR A 83 -21.72 -0.48 35.10
C THR A 83 -21.59 -1.54 34.00
N GLN A 84 -20.59 -1.38 33.14
CA GLN A 84 -20.20 -2.35 32.12
C GLN A 84 -18.72 -2.69 32.25
N THR A 85 -18.35 -3.92 31.89
CA THR A 85 -16.96 -4.37 31.90
C THR A 85 -16.63 -5.04 30.57
N LEU A 86 -15.50 -4.66 29.98
CA LEU A 86 -15.01 -5.17 28.72
C LEU A 86 -13.54 -5.57 28.86
N ALA A 87 -13.18 -6.77 28.40
CA ALA A 87 -11.78 -7.14 28.21
C ALA A 87 -11.25 -6.47 26.93
N LEU A 88 -10.24 -5.61 27.05
CA LEU A 88 -9.69 -4.84 25.92
C LEU A 88 -9.04 -5.76 24.88
N GLU A 89 -8.42 -6.86 25.29
CA GLU A 89 -7.72 -7.83 24.42
C GLU A 89 -8.53 -8.30 23.22
N ALA A 90 -9.85 -8.43 23.39
CA ALA A 90 -10.72 -8.94 22.34
C ALA A 90 -10.92 -7.95 21.18
N ARG A 91 -10.64 -6.66 21.38
CA ARG A 91 -11.04 -5.62 20.41
C ARG A 91 -10.14 -4.40 20.31
N TYR A 92 -9.57 -3.95 21.42
CA TYR A 92 -8.77 -2.73 21.51
C TYR A 92 -7.38 -2.99 22.10
N GLY A 93 -7.01 -4.26 22.33
CA GLY A 93 -5.82 -4.61 23.10
C GLY A 93 -4.52 -4.10 22.47
N GLN A 94 -4.39 -4.19 21.15
CA GLN A 94 -3.23 -3.66 20.44
C GLN A 94 -3.17 -2.13 20.50
N GLU A 95 -4.25 -1.44 20.13
CA GLU A 95 -4.33 0.03 20.19
C GLU A 95 -4.05 0.55 21.60
N TRP A 96 -4.61 -0.11 22.63
CA TRP A 96 -4.39 0.23 24.02
C TRP A 96 -2.92 0.05 24.44
N ALA A 97 -2.31 -1.10 24.08
CA ALA A 97 -0.90 -1.35 24.38
C ALA A 97 0.02 -0.29 23.74
N GLU A 98 -0.27 0.13 22.51
CA GLU A 98 0.49 1.16 21.81
C GLU A 98 0.31 2.55 22.48
N ILE A 99 -0.90 2.91 22.91
CA ILE A 99 -1.16 4.14 23.68
C ILE A 99 -0.39 4.13 25.00
N GLU A 100 -0.45 3.02 25.76
CA GLU A 100 0.23 2.85 27.05
C GLU A 100 1.76 2.93 26.90
N GLN A 101 2.31 2.48 25.78
CA GLN A 101 3.76 2.51 25.52
C GLN A 101 4.27 3.82 24.90
N ARG A 102 3.40 4.59 24.23
CA ARG A 102 3.80 5.82 23.54
C ARG A 102 3.77 7.05 24.43
N PHE A 103 2.71 7.20 25.21
CA PHE A 103 2.46 8.42 25.96
C PHE A 103 3.03 8.34 27.39
N ALA A 104 3.62 9.44 27.84
CA ALA A 104 4.11 9.62 29.20
C ALA A 104 2.93 9.73 30.18
N PRO A 105 3.13 9.45 31.49
CA PRO A 105 2.07 9.58 32.48
C PRO A 105 1.73 11.06 32.75
N PHE A 106 0.45 11.36 32.94
CA PHE A 106 -0.03 12.72 33.22
C PHE A 106 -1.38 12.73 33.97
N VAL A 107 -1.74 13.93 34.46
CA VAL A 107 -3.08 14.23 34.97
C VAL A 107 -3.60 15.46 34.22
N HIS A 108 -4.74 15.30 33.55
CA HIS A 108 -5.43 16.36 32.83
C HIS A 108 -6.74 16.69 33.55
N GLU A 109 -6.93 17.94 33.92
CA GLU A 109 -8.10 18.41 34.69
C GLU A 109 -8.70 19.66 34.06
N THR A 110 -10.02 19.62 33.85
CA THR A 110 -10.86 20.74 33.46
C THR A 110 -12.04 20.85 34.45
N PRO A 111 -12.87 21.91 34.40
CA PRO A 111 -14.07 21.97 35.23
C PRO A 111 -15.04 20.81 35.02
N THR A 112 -15.05 20.19 33.84
CA THR A 112 -16.01 19.16 33.44
C THR A 112 -15.42 17.76 33.43
N GLU A 113 -14.09 17.62 33.32
CA GLU A 113 -13.45 16.33 33.11
C GLU A 113 -12.13 16.19 33.86
N ARG A 114 -11.81 14.94 34.18
CA ARG A 114 -10.55 14.55 34.79
C ARG A 114 -10.04 13.27 34.15
N LEU A 115 -8.80 13.27 33.72
CA LEU A 115 -8.10 12.11 33.18
C LEU A 115 -6.78 11.90 33.92
N VAL A 116 -6.63 10.74 34.53
CA VAL A 116 -5.36 10.25 35.08
C VAL A 116 -4.89 9.14 34.16
N PHE A 117 -3.70 9.29 33.59
CA PHE A 117 -3.11 8.31 32.69
C PHE A 117 -1.72 7.93 33.17
N ASN A 118 -1.49 6.62 33.34
CA ASN A 118 -0.24 6.06 33.84
C ASN A 118 0.48 5.28 32.73
N GLY A 119 0.75 5.96 31.60
CA GLY A 119 1.55 5.39 30.52
C GLY A 119 3.03 5.22 30.87
N SER A 120 3.73 4.46 30.03
CA SER A 120 5.16 4.12 30.14
C SER A 120 6.02 4.80 29.07
N GLY A 121 5.40 5.56 28.17
CA GLY A 121 6.07 6.19 27.05
C GLY A 121 6.73 7.53 27.37
N SER A 122 7.17 8.21 26.32
CA SER A 122 7.93 9.46 26.41
C SER A 122 7.21 10.66 25.78
N ILE A 123 6.19 10.43 24.95
CA ILE A 123 5.44 11.50 24.29
C ILE A 123 4.58 12.22 25.34
N SER A 124 4.78 13.52 25.49
CA SER A 124 4.15 14.34 26.54
C SER A 124 3.75 15.72 26.03
N GLY A 125 3.00 16.46 26.84
CA GLY A 125 2.54 17.82 26.54
C GLY A 125 1.07 17.89 26.12
N PRO A 126 0.53 19.09 25.88
CA PRO A 126 -0.92 19.30 25.72
C PRO A 126 -1.56 18.49 24.59
N ALA A 127 -0.86 18.34 23.45
CA ALA A 127 -1.33 17.54 22.32
C ALA A 127 -1.47 16.05 22.68
N ALA A 128 -0.50 15.51 23.44
CA ALA A 128 -0.54 14.14 23.94
C ALA A 128 -1.69 13.93 24.93
N GLU A 129 -1.88 14.86 25.87
CA GLU A 129 -2.97 14.79 26.85
C GLU A 129 -4.34 14.79 26.15
N ARG A 130 -4.53 15.66 25.15
CA ARG A 130 -5.78 15.74 24.37
C ARG A 130 -6.01 14.53 23.47
N ALA A 131 -4.96 13.95 22.90
CA ALA A 131 -5.04 12.71 22.13
C ALA A 131 -5.57 11.55 22.99
N VAL A 132 -4.97 11.33 24.17
CA VAL A 132 -5.41 10.26 25.08
C VAL A 132 -6.81 10.56 25.65
N LEU A 133 -7.14 11.83 25.90
CA LEU A 133 -8.49 12.24 26.30
C LEU A 133 -9.53 11.94 25.20
N ALA A 134 -9.21 12.23 23.94
CA ALA A 134 -10.08 11.91 22.81
C ALA A 134 -10.33 10.39 22.67
N TRP A 135 -9.28 9.60 22.87
CA TRP A 135 -9.40 8.14 22.92
C TRP A 135 -10.28 7.66 24.09
N ALA A 136 -10.05 8.17 25.31
CA ALA A 136 -10.82 7.79 26.49
C ALA A 136 -12.33 8.09 26.32
N ARG A 137 -12.64 9.26 25.77
CA ARG A 137 -14.00 9.68 25.39
C ARG A 137 -14.64 8.72 24.39
N ALA A 138 -13.92 8.39 23.31
CA ALA A 138 -14.38 7.45 22.30
C ALA A 138 -14.72 6.08 22.92
N ARG A 139 -13.83 5.52 23.74
CA ARG A 139 -14.04 4.21 24.36
C ARG A 139 -15.14 4.21 25.42
N TYR A 140 -15.28 5.29 26.18
CA TYR A 140 -16.44 5.44 27.06
C TYR A 140 -17.76 5.39 26.26
N ALA A 141 -17.87 6.16 25.18
CA ALA A 141 -19.08 6.24 24.37
C ALA A 141 -19.44 4.90 23.71
N GLU A 142 -18.44 4.19 23.15
CA GLU A 142 -18.67 2.90 22.50
C GLU A 142 -19.07 1.81 23.49
N ILE A 143 -18.38 1.72 24.63
CA ILE A 143 -18.68 0.70 25.64
C ILE A 143 -20.04 1.00 26.29
N SER A 144 -20.29 2.24 26.72
CA SER A 144 -21.56 2.59 27.38
C SER A 144 -22.78 2.39 26.47
N SER A 145 -22.66 2.68 25.17
CA SER A 145 -23.76 2.55 24.21
C SER A 145 -23.86 1.16 23.57
N GLY A 146 -22.80 0.34 23.63
CA GLY A 146 -22.67 -0.91 22.90
C GLY A 146 -22.58 -0.75 21.37
N ARG A 147 -22.44 0.48 20.87
CA ARG A 147 -22.33 0.80 19.44
C ARG A 147 -20.89 1.14 19.10
N VAL A 148 -20.49 0.86 17.87
CA VAL A 148 -19.21 1.32 17.32
C VAL A 148 -19.43 2.15 16.09
N SER A 149 -18.52 3.09 15.85
CA SER A 149 -18.52 3.92 14.65
C SER A 149 -17.10 4.05 14.12
N ALA A 150 -16.88 3.57 12.90
CA ALA A 150 -15.60 3.72 12.20
C ALA A 150 -15.33 5.18 11.79
N ALA A 151 -16.38 5.98 11.57
CA ALA A 151 -16.27 7.36 11.08
C ALA A 151 -16.25 8.42 12.21
N ALA A 152 -16.64 8.08 13.44
CA ALA A 152 -16.86 9.07 14.51
C ALA A 152 -15.59 9.72 15.08
N HIS A 153 -14.41 9.24 14.70
CA HIS A 153 -13.15 9.67 15.29
C HIS A 153 -12.11 10.14 14.27
N THR A 154 -12.47 10.11 12.98
CA THR A 154 -11.66 10.66 11.90
C THR A 154 -11.70 12.18 11.95
N VAL A 155 -10.54 12.78 12.20
CA VAL A 155 -10.37 14.23 12.29
C VAL A 155 -9.68 14.82 11.06
N VAL A 156 -9.06 13.98 10.23
CA VAL A 156 -8.56 14.35 8.90
C VAL A 156 -8.94 13.26 7.89
N SER A 157 -9.48 13.67 6.75
CA SER A 157 -9.67 12.83 5.57
C SER A 157 -9.16 13.61 4.37
N TRP A 158 -8.24 13.05 3.59
CA TRP A 158 -7.55 13.79 2.53
C TRP A 158 -7.30 12.94 1.29
N HIS A 159 -7.72 13.44 0.14
CA HIS A 159 -7.50 12.89 -1.19
C HIS A 159 -6.25 13.53 -1.77
N LEU A 160 -5.27 12.70 -2.10
CA LEU A 160 -3.91 13.10 -2.47
C LEU A 160 -3.62 12.81 -3.96
N GLY A 161 -4.68 12.82 -4.77
CA GLY A 161 -4.61 12.63 -6.22
C GLY A 161 -4.30 11.20 -6.66
N GLN A 162 -4.22 11.02 -7.98
CA GLN A 162 -4.00 9.73 -8.62
C GLN A 162 -2.53 9.30 -8.56
N ILE A 163 -2.30 7.99 -8.44
CA ILE A 163 -1.02 7.34 -8.74
C ILE A 163 -0.97 7.11 -10.25
N MET A 164 -0.14 7.87 -10.98
CA MET A 164 -0.18 7.89 -12.45
C MET A 164 0.22 6.55 -13.07
N GLU A 165 0.99 5.73 -12.36
CA GLU A 165 1.43 4.40 -12.77
C GLU A 165 0.34 3.33 -12.57
N ARG A 166 -0.74 3.62 -11.83
CA ARG A 166 -1.84 2.70 -11.51
C ARG A 166 -3.18 3.25 -12.00
N LYS A 167 -3.84 2.51 -12.91
CA LYS A 167 -5.13 2.90 -13.47
C LYS A 167 -6.21 2.97 -12.38
N ASN A 168 -6.90 4.12 -12.29
CA ASN A 168 -7.99 4.37 -11.34
C ASN A 168 -7.60 4.21 -9.86
N THR A 169 -6.36 4.48 -9.48
CA THR A 169 -5.90 4.38 -8.08
C THR A 169 -5.53 5.75 -7.54
N CYS A 170 -6.24 6.19 -6.50
CA CYS A 170 -6.02 7.46 -5.82
C CYS A 170 -5.47 7.24 -4.42
N ARG A 171 -4.62 8.16 -3.98
CA ARG A 171 -4.11 8.20 -2.61
C ARG A 171 -5.15 8.83 -1.70
N HIS A 172 -5.39 8.23 -0.55
CA HIS A 172 -6.27 8.76 0.49
C HIS A 172 -5.60 8.63 1.87
N LEU A 173 -5.81 9.60 2.74
CA LEU A 173 -5.27 9.61 4.10
C LEU A 173 -6.39 9.84 5.10
N THR A 174 -6.46 8.98 6.11
CA THR A 174 -7.38 9.09 7.25
C THR A 174 -6.58 9.24 8.54
N VAL A 175 -6.91 10.22 9.39
CA VAL A 175 -6.25 10.40 10.70
C VAL A 175 -7.27 10.49 11.83
N LEU A 176 -7.04 9.71 12.89
CA LEU A 176 -7.89 9.67 14.08
C LEU A 176 -7.49 10.74 15.11
N ALA A 177 -8.43 11.14 15.96
CA ALA A 177 -8.24 12.20 16.96
C ALA A 177 -7.07 11.97 17.94
N TRP A 178 -6.66 10.71 18.13
CA TRP A 178 -5.53 10.34 18.99
C TRP A 178 -4.21 10.14 18.24
N GLY A 179 -4.17 10.43 16.94
CA GLY A 179 -2.95 10.43 16.13
C GLY A 179 -2.58 9.08 15.51
N TYR A 180 -3.50 8.12 15.43
CA TYR A 180 -3.32 6.99 14.52
C TYR A 180 -3.78 7.39 13.11
N ALA A 181 -2.95 7.14 12.11
CA ALA A 181 -3.19 7.51 10.72
C ALA A 181 -3.16 6.26 9.83
N THR A 182 -3.98 6.27 8.78
CA THR A 182 -4.06 5.22 7.77
C THR A 182 -3.85 5.86 6.40
N ALA A 183 -2.75 5.50 5.75
CA ALA A 183 -2.51 5.80 4.35
C ALA A 183 -3.18 4.71 3.51
N GLU A 184 -3.99 5.11 2.54
CA GLU A 184 -4.86 4.24 1.78
C GLU A 184 -4.63 4.49 0.29
N THR A 185 -4.75 3.45 -0.53
CA THR A 185 -5.12 3.62 -1.92
C THR A 185 -6.57 3.22 -2.08
N ILE A 186 -7.30 4.06 -2.79
CA ILE A 186 -8.72 3.88 -3.08
C ILE A 186 -8.93 3.94 -4.58
N MET A 187 -10.05 3.43 -5.07
CA MET A 187 -10.45 3.75 -6.43
C MET A 187 -10.73 5.25 -6.55
N CYS A 188 -10.18 5.91 -7.58
CA CYS A 188 -10.47 7.34 -7.79
C CYS A 188 -11.98 7.57 -8.00
N GLU A 189 -12.64 6.60 -8.66
CA GLU A 189 -14.09 6.54 -8.79
C GLU A 189 -14.67 5.57 -7.73
N GLY A 190 -15.63 6.03 -6.92
CA GLY A 190 -16.33 5.18 -5.94
C GLY A 190 -15.66 5.04 -4.57
N GLN A 191 -14.40 5.47 -4.41
CA GLN A 191 -13.66 5.49 -3.13
C GLN A 191 -13.51 4.13 -2.43
N ASP A 192 -13.66 3.02 -3.15
CA ASP A 192 -13.47 1.69 -2.59
C ASP A 192 -12.01 1.51 -2.15
N LEU A 193 -11.81 1.08 -0.91
CA LEU A 193 -10.49 0.79 -0.36
C LEU A 193 -9.82 -0.36 -1.12
N MET A 194 -8.61 -0.10 -1.63
CA MET A 194 -7.81 -1.08 -2.36
C MET A 194 -6.72 -1.69 -1.47
N GLU A 195 -5.85 -0.83 -0.93
CA GLU A 195 -4.73 -1.21 -0.07
C GLU A 195 -4.62 -0.16 1.05
N SER A 196 -4.16 -0.53 2.24
CA SER A 196 -3.93 0.40 3.34
C SER A 196 -2.67 0.07 4.13
N ALA A 197 -2.10 1.12 4.72
CA ALA A 197 -0.93 1.12 5.56
C ALA A 197 -1.20 2.00 6.80
N GLY A 198 -0.87 1.49 7.99
CA GLY A 198 -1.23 2.14 9.26
C GLY A 198 -0.03 2.57 10.09
N GLY A 199 -0.13 3.71 10.77
CA GLY A 199 0.89 4.12 11.71
C GLY A 199 0.55 5.35 12.52
N TRP A 200 1.35 5.59 13.56
CA TRP A 200 1.15 6.73 14.45
C TRP A 200 1.85 7.98 13.94
N LEU A 201 1.26 9.13 14.29
CA LEU A 201 1.90 10.42 14.16
C LEU A 201 3.15 10.50 15.05
N GLU A 202 4.19 11.13 14.53
CA GLU A 202 5.35 11.58 15.28
C GLU A 202 4.98 12.78 16.18
N PRO A 203 5.77 13.08 17.23
CA PRO A 203 5.44 14.17 18.15
C PRO A 203 5.22 15.54 17.48
N ALA A 204 5.99 15.84 16.43
CA ALA A 204 5.84 17.09 15.67
C ALA A 204 4.54 17.11 14.84
N GLU A 205 4.21 16.00 14.19
CA GLU A 205 2.98 15.85 13.41
C GLU A 205 1.74 15.91 14.32
N LEU A 206 1.80 15.27 15.49
CA LEU A 206 0.73 15.32 16.49
C LEU A 206 0.52 16.72 17.03
N ALA A 207 1.59 17.47 17.30
CA ALA A 207 1.51 18.87 17.73
C ALA A 207 0.90 19.76 16.64
N GLN A 208 1.25 19.53 15.37
CA GLN A 208 0.69 20.28 14.25
C GLN A 208 -0.81 19.99 14.06
N LEU A 209 -1.22 18.72 14.13
CA LEU A 209 -2.62 18.32 14.08
C LEU A 209 -3.41 18.97 15.23
N ASP A 210 -2.90 18.87 16.46
CA ASP A 210 -3.53 19.47 17.64
C ASP A 210 -3.76 20.98 17.49
N GLN A 211 -2.80 21.70 16.90
CA GLN A 211 -2.97 23.11 16.61
C GLN A 211 -4.16 23.36 15.67
N TRP A 212 -4.28 22.60 14.58
CA TRP A 212 -5.41 22.75 13.65
C TRP A 212 -6.74 22.38 14.31
N LEU A 213 -6.77 21.32 15.13
CA LEU A 213 -8.01 20.86 15.75
C LEU A 213 -8.58 21.85 16.76
N TYR A 214 -7.74 22.59 17.50
CA TYR A 214 -8.21 23.42 18.61
C TYR A 214 -8.05 24.92 18.40
N GLU A 215 -7.19 25.38 17.49
CA GLU A 215 -7.04 26.81 17.18
C GLU A 215 -7.84 27.23 15.94
N ARG A 216 -8.11 26.30 15.01
CA ARG A 216 -8.74 26.58 13.73
C ARG A 216 -10.17 26.06 13.64
N ALA A 217 -11.00 26.77 12.90
CA ALA A 217 -12.33 26.30 12.49
C ALA A 217 -12.18 25.13 11.51
N ALA A 218 -13.24 24.33 11.40
CA ALA A 218 -13.26 23.20 10.47
C ALA A 218 -12.96 23.65 9.03
N LEU A 219 -12.08 22.90 8.37
CA LEU A 219 -11.73 23.08 6.97
C LEU A 219 -12.45 22.02 6.15
N TYR A 220 -13.05 22.44 5.03
CA TYR A 220 -13.62 21.55 4.01
C TYR A 220 -13.18 22.05 2.64
N GLU A 221 -12.49 21.19 1.87
CA GLU A 221 -11.99 21.47 0.53
C GLU A 221 -12.38 20.28 -0.36
N ASP A 222 -13.44 20.42 -1.15
CA ASP A 222 -14.06 19.32 -1.91
C ASP A 222 -14.37 18.09 -1.03
N ASN A 223 -13.61 17.00 -1.22
CA ASN A 223 -13.72 15.75 -0.46
C ASN A 223 -12.76 15.67 0.72
N ASN A 224 -12.02 16.74 1.01
CA ASN A 224 -11.01 16.81 2.06
C ASN A 224 -11.55 17.59 3.26
N TYR A 225 -11.19 17.16 4.48
CA TYR A 225 -11.55 17.93 5.67
C TYR A 225 -10.54 17.80 6.80
N ILE A 226 -10.52 18.84 7.65
CA ILE A 226 -9.92 18.82 8.99
C ILE A 226 -10.98 19.28 10.00
N ALA A 227 -11.25 18.46 11.02
CA ALA A 227 -12.31 18.68 12.00
C ALA A 227 -11.92 19.70 13.10
N GLY A 228 -11.53 20.90 12.69
CA GLY A 228 -11.22 22.02 13.58
C GLY A 228 -12.42 22.49 14.43
N THR A 229 -12.16 22.80 15.70
CA THR A 229 -13.16 23.25 16.68
C THR A 229 -12.99 24.71 17.11
N GLY A 230 -11.93 25.37 16.63
CA GLY A 230 -11.65 26.79 16.86
C GLY A 230 -12.57 27.72 16.07
N ALA A 231 -12.42 29.02 16.29
CA ALA A 231 -13.25 30.04 15.63
C ALA A 231 -12.57 30.70 14.41
N GLN A 232 -11.25 30.55 14.27
CA GLN A 232 -10.48 31.22 13.20
C GLN A 232 -10.32 30.28 12.00
N PRO A 233 -10.68 30.67 10.78
CA PRO A 233 -10.42 29.85 9.60
C PRO A 233 -8.91 29.65 9.39
N MET A 234 -8.55 28.60 8.66
CA MET A 234 -7.19 28.42 8.15
C MET A 234 -6.92 29.45 7.06
N SER A 235 -5.72 30.02 7.06
CA SER A 235 -5.24 30.85 5.95
C SER A 235 -4.89 29.97 4.74
N GLU A 236 -4.83 30.56 3.55
CA GLU A 236 -4.45 29.86 2.31
C GLU A 236 -3.08 29.16 2.43
N ALA A 237 -2.12 29.79 3.13
CA ALA A 237 -0.82 29.19 3.41
C ALA A 237 -0.91 27.97 4.33
N GLU A 238 -1.85 27.96 5.28
CA GLU A 238 -2.08 26.83 6.17
C GLU A 238 -2.82 25.69 5.47
N VAL A 239 -3.72 26.00 4.53
CA VAL A 239 -4.37 24.98 3.68
C VAL A 239 -3.34 24.28 2.80
N ALA A 240 -2.45 25.04 2.16
CA ALA A 240 -1.35 24.47 1.39
C ALA A 240 -0.38 23.64 2.26
N ALA A 241 -0.12 24.09 3.49
CA ALA A 241 0.68 23.32 4.45
C ALA A 241 -0.01 22.02 4.89
N ALA A 242 -1.35 22.02 5.02
CA ALA A 242 -2.12 20.83 5.35
C ALA A 242 -2.07 19.79 4.22
N GLU A 243 -2.16 20.21 2.96
CA GLU A 243 -2.00 19.32 1.80
C GLU A 243 -0.61 18.69 1.75
N GLN A 244 0.45 19.50 1.95
CA GLN A 244 1.84 19.01 1.99
C GLN A 244 2.06 18.05 3.16
N TRP A 245 1.51 18.37 4.33
CA TRP A 245 1.58 17.52 5.51
C TRP A 245 0.88 16.17 5.26
N ALA A 246 -0.31 16.19 4.65
CA ALA A 246 -1.06 14.98 4.33
C ALA A 246 -0.31 14.10 3.32
N MET A 247 0.28 14.69 2.27
CA MET A 247 1.10 13.93 1.31
C MET A 247 2.33 13.31 1.97
N ALA A 248 3.09 14.10 2.74
CA ALA A 248 4.30 13.62 3.41
C ALA A 248 4.00 12.50 4.42
N LEU A 249 2.91 12.63 5.17
CA LEU A 249 2.45 11.60 6.08
C LEU A 249 2.02 10.33 5.34
N TRP A 250 1.28 10.47 4.24
CA TRP A 250 0.89 9.34 3.40
C TRP A 250 2.11 8.59 2.87
N GLU A 251 3.09 9.29 2.29
CA GLU A 251 4.32 8.69 1.77
C GLU A 251 5.12 7.98 2.87
N ARG A 252 5.25 8.60 4.04
CA ARG A 252 5.96 8.03 5.18
C ARG A 252 5.32 6.71 5.64
N LEU A 253 3.99 6.69 5.76
CA LEU A 253 3.25 5.50 6.19
C LEU A 253 3.23 4.42 5.10
N TRP A 254 3.10 4.81 3.84
CA TRP A 254 3.07 3.89 2.71
C TRP A 254 4.39 3.13 2.52
N VAL A 255 5.52 3.80 2.77
CA VAL A 255 6.86 3.18 2.76
C VAL A 255 7.12 2.36 4.04
N ALA A 256 6.47 2.70 5.16
CA ALA A 256 6.65 2.02 6.44
C ALA A 256 5.94 0.65 6.55
N ASP A 257 5.01 0.33 5.63
CA ASP A 257 4.23 -0.92 5.65
C ASP A 257 4.59 -1.90 4.52
N THR A 258 5.71 -1.70 3.82
CA THR A 258 6.49 -2.87 3.40
C THR A 258 6.90 -3.61 4.67
N PRO A 259 6.47 -4.86 4.90
CA PRO A 259 6.79 -5.55 6.14
C PRO A 259 8.31 -5.56 6.31
N GLN A 260 8.85 -4.86 7.31
CA GLN A 260 10.13 -5.25 7.88
C GLN A 260 9.86 -6.59 8.57
N PRO A 261 10.43 -7.71 8.10
CA PRO A 261 10.24 -8.97 8.79
C PRO A 261 10.75 -8.79 10.21
N THR A 262 9.92 -9.11 11.20
CA THR A 262 10.24 -9.10 12.64
C THR A 262 11.36 -10.07 13.03
N THR A 263 11.97 -10.72 12.05
CA THR A 263 13.25 -11.42 12.15
C THR A 263 14.20 -10.78 11.15
N GLN A 264 15.16 -9.99 11.64
CA GLN A 264 16.34 -9.59 10.86
C GLN A 264 16.86 -10.80 10.07
N PRO A 265 16.95 -10.72 8.73
CA PRO A 265 17.48 -11.83 7.94
C PRO A 265 18.85 -12.24 8.49
N ALA A 266 19.09 -13.54 8.70
CA ALA A 266 20.32 -14.03 9.33
C ALA A 266 21.61 -13.59 8.60
N ALA A 267 21.49 -13.29 7.30
CA ALA A 267 22.57 -12.76 6.47
C ALA A 267 22.90 -11.27 6.77
N CYS A 268 22.00 -10.52 7.39
CA CYS A 268 22.17 -9.10 7.64
C CYS A 268 23.04 -8.82 8.87
N PRO A 269 23.87 -7.76 8.82
CA PRO A 269 24.67 -7.33 9.96
C PRO A 269 23.79 -6.82 11.10
N VAL A 270 24.23 -7.03 12.34
CA VAL A 270 23.49 -6.59 13.54
C VAL A 270 23.71 -5.10 13.80
N PRO A 271 22.65 -4.29 13.99
CA PRO A 271 22.77 -2.87 14.31
C PRO A 271 23.43 -2.64 15.68
N SER A 272 23.97 -1.44 15.89
CA SER A 272 24.63 -1.03 17.14
C SER A 272 24.05 0.29 17.63
N PRO A 273 24.37 0.78 18.84
CA PRO A 273 23.87 2.09 19.29
C PRO A 273 24.20 3.27 18.37
N SER A 274 25.21 3.14 17.51
CA SER A 274 25.61 4.16 16.53
C SER A 274 25.19 3.84 15.09
N THR A 275 24.61 2.66 14.83
CA THR A 275 24.24 2.22 13.49
C THR A 275 22.89 1.53 13.46
N GLN A 276 22.12 1.79 12.42
CA GLN A 276 20.83 1.15 12.14
C GLN A 276 20.92 0.31 10.87
N LEU A 277 20.03 -0.67 10.76
CA LEU A 277 19.98 -1.61 9.64
C LEU A 277 19.01 -1.11 8.58
N PHE A 278 19.46 -1.11 7.32
CA PHE A 278 18.61 -0.97 6.15
C PHE A 278 18.49 -2.33 5.46
N VAL A 279 17.27 -2.76 5.15
CA VAL A 279 16.98 -3.99 4.40
C VAL A 279 16.17 -3.62 3.16
N ASN A 280 16.65 -4.01 2.00
CA ASN A 280 15.97 -3.85 0.72
C ASN A 280 15.76 -5.23 0.10
N GLU A 281 14.67 -5.89 0.50
CA GLU A 281 14.34 -7.25 0.04
C GLU A 281 14.06 -7.29 -1.46
N ALA A 282 13.37 -6.27 -1.99
CA ALA A 282 13.07 -6.14 -3.42
C ALA A 282 14.35 -6.18 -4.28
N HIS A 283 15.41 -5.54 -3.79
CA HIS A 283 16.72 -5.50 -4.45
C HIS A 283 17.74 -6.48 -3.87
N GLY A 284 17.36 -7.36 -2.95
CA GLY A 284 18.19 -8.45 -2.45
C GLY A 284 19.42 -8.03 -1.64
N TYR A 285 19.37 -6.95 -0.87
CA TYR A 285 20.51 -6.55 -0.02
C TYR A 285 20.12 -5.93 1.31
N CYS A 286 21.07 -5.87 2.23
CA CYS A 286 20.99 -5.08 3.45
C CYS A 286 22.35 -4.50 3.84
N LEU A 287 22.36 -3.44 4.65
CA LEU A 287 23.57 -2.76 5.11
C LEU A 287 23.32 -1.99 6.40
N LEU A 288 24.39 -1.62 7.11
CA LEU A 288 24.31 -0.69 8.24
C LEU A 288 24.63 0.73 7.80
N TYR A 289 23.95 1.69 8.42
CA TYR A 289 24.22 3.11 8.24
C TYR A 289 24.07 3.87 9.57
N PRO A 290 24.68 5.05 9.74
CA PRO A 290 24.64 5.78 10.99
C PRO A 290 23.21 6.15 11.44
N VAL A 291 22.97 6.20 12.75
CA VAL A 291 21.64 6.53 13.33
C VAL A 291 21.16 7.95 13.05
N ASP A 292 22.06 8.85 12.69
CA ASP A 292 21.78 10.24 12.33
C ASP A 292 21.60 10.44 10.81
N TYR A 293 21.56 9.35 10.06
CA TYR A 293 21.25 9.32 8.64
C TYR A 293 19.85 8.74 8.41
N THR A 294 19.29 8.99 7.24
CA THR A 294 17.99 8.50 6.78
C THR A 294 18.18 7.80 5.44
N ALA A 295 17.53 6.66 5.27
CA ALA A 295 17.38 6.02 3.96
C ALA A 295 16.15 6.61 3.25
N VAL A 296 16.36 7.25 2.10
CA VAL A 296 15.32 7.91 1.30
C VAL A 296 15.28 7.28 -0.08
N GLN A 297 14.15 6.66 -0.42
CA GLN A 297 13.93 6.11 -1.77
C GLN A 297 13.50 7.24 -2.71
N THR A 298 14.28 7.51 -3.76
CA THR A 298 13.99 8.57 -4.75
C THR A 298 13.41 8.04 -6.05
N SER A 299 13.54 6.73 -6.28
CA SER A 299 12.89 6.00 -7.36
C SER A 299 12.72 4.53 -6.96
N PRO A 300 11.91 3.73 -7.67
CA PRO A 300 11.76 2.31 -7.37
C PRO A 300 13.10 1.57 -7.24
N ASN A 301 14.11 2.00 -8.01
CA ASN A 301 15.40 1.34 -8.13
C ASN A 301 16.55 2.08 -7.41
N GLU A 302 16.27 3.15 -6.65
CA GLU A 302 17.30 3.99 -6.05
C GLU A 302 17.00 4.38 -4.60
N VAL A 303 17.97 4.14 -3.72
CA VAL A 303 17.92 4.55 -2.31
C VAL A 303 19.11 5.43 -1.98
N ASN A 304 18.86 6.50 -1.22
CA ASN A 304 19.86 7.46 -0.78
C ASN A 304 20.02 7.38 0.73
N LEU A 305 21.25 7.22 1.22
CA LEU A 305 21.56 7.36 2.65
C LEU A 305 22.10 8.76 2.89
N VAL A 306 21.30 9.60 3.54
CA VAL A 306 21.56 11.05 3.67
C VAL A 306 21.38 11.52 5.10
N ARG A 307 22.17 12.50 5.54
CA ARG A 307 21.93 13.19 6.82
C ARG A 307 20.87 14.27 6.62
N GLY A 308 19.70 14.09 7.23
CA GLY A 308 18.58 15.02 7.13
C GLY A 308 17.80 14.88 5.82
N SER A 309 18.22 15.60 4.76
CA SER A 309 17.50 15.67 3.48
C SER A 309 18.38 15.25 2.31
N VAL A 310 17.78 14.74 1.24
CA VAL A 310 18.45 14.48 -0.06
C VAL A 310 19.06 15.74 -0.67
N MET A 311 18.63 16.93 -0.24
CA MET A 311 19.21 18.23 -0.63
C MET A 311 20.50 18.57 0.14
N ASN A 312 20.88 17.79 1.16
CA ASN A 312 22.15 17.93 1.85
C ASN A 312 23.29 17.50 0.91
N HIS A 313 24.13 18.46 0.56
CA HIS A 313 25.31 18.31 -0.31
C HIS A 313 26.62 18.51 0.47
N VAL A 314 26.55 18.71 1.78
CA VAL A 314 27.70 19.02 2.64
C VAL A 314 28.24 17.76 3.30
N ASP A 315 27.36 16.93 3.85
CA ASP A 315 27.73 15.67 4.49
C ASP A 315 27.91 14.54 3.44
N PRO A 316 28.80 13.56 3.69
CA PRO A 316 28.90 12.37 2.86
C PRO A 316 27.55 11.68 2.70
N ARG A 317 27.19 11.28 1.49
CA ARG A 317 26.02 10.46 1.18
C ARG A 317 26.38 9.35 0.21
N VAL A 318 25.50 8.35 0.12
CA VAL A 318 25.54 7.33 -0.94
C VAL A 318 24.18 7.19 -1.58
N SER A 319 24.16 7.17 -2.91
CA SER A 319 23.02 6.71 -3.70
C SER A 319 23.32 5.29 -4.17
N ILE A 320 22.41 4.36 -3.94
CA ILE A 320 22.53 2.96 -4.35
C ILE A 320 21.45 2.72 -5.39
N THR A 321 21.88 2.54 -6.64
CA THR A 321 21.00 2.25 -7.77
C THR A 321 21.12 0.78 -8.15
N VAL A 322 19.99 0.11 -8.35
CA VAL A 322 19.92 -1.29 -8.77
C VAL A 322 19.18 -1.40 -10.09
N GLY A 323 19.79 -2.06 -11.07
CA GLY A 323 19.19 -2.26 -12.39
C GLY A 323 19.58 -3.60 -13.00
N ASP A 324 19.15 -3.84 -14.24
CA ASP A 324 19.57 -5.03 -15.00
C ASP A 324 20.96 -4.81 -15.60
N ALA A 325 21.84 -5.79 -15.46
CA ALA A 325 23.15 -5.77 -16.13
C ALA A 325 22.99 -5.84 -17.66
N SER A 326 21.88 -6.39 -18.16
CA SER A 326 21.54 -6.52 -19.58
C SER A 326 22.66 -7.19 -20.38
N GLY A 327 23.30 -8.20 -19.78
CA GLY A 327 24.44 -8.92 -20.36
C GLY A 327 25.76 -8.15 -20.43
N ARG A 328 25.83 -6.90 -19.94
CA ARG A 328 27.06 -6.09 -19.92
C ARG A 328 28.05 -6.61 -18.88
N THR A 329 29.33 -6.58 -19.21
CA THR A 329 30.42 -6.94 -18.28
C THR A 329 30.83 -5.77 -17.40
N LEU A 330 31.44 -6.05 -16.23
CA LEU A 330 31.99 -5.03 -15.33
C LEU A 330 33.01 -4.12 -16.03
N THR A 331 33.83 -4.68 -16.91
CA THR A 331 34.79 -3.91 -17.71
C THR A 331 34.08 -2.92 -18.64
N GLN A 332 33.08 -3.37 -19.38
CA GLN A 332 32.32 -2.49 -20.29
C GLN A 332 31.59 -1.37 -19.55
N LEU A 333 31.00 -1.66 -18.39
CA LEU A 333 30.31 -0.66 -17.57
C LEU A 333 31.27 0.38 -17.00
N ALA A 334 32.44 -0.07 -16.54
CA ALA A 334 33.48 0.82 -16.05
C ALA A 334 34.07 1.68 -17.18
N ASP A 335 34.32 1.11 -18.35
CA ASP A 335 34.81 1.85 -19.52
C ASP A 335 33.79 2.90 -19.97
N GLN A 336 32.49 2.55 -19.94
CA GLN A 336 31.39 3.48 -20.25
C GLN A 336 31.35 4.65 -19.26
N LEU A 337 31.38 4.36 -17.95
CA LEU A 337 31.35 5.39 -16.91
C LEU A 337 32.60 6.28 -16.97
N GLU A 338 33.79 5.70 -17.19
CA GLU A 338 35.02 6.48 -17.39
C GLU A 338 34.92 7.40 -18.60
N ALA A 339 34.37 6.91 -19.72
CA ALA A 339 34.19 7.72 -20.93
C ALA A 339 33.18 8.85 -20.73
N GLU A 340 32.10 8.62 -19.98
CA GLU A 340 31.08 9.62 -19.66
C GLU A 340 31.62 10.77 -18.80
N TYR A 341 32.54 10.46 -17.88
CA TYR A 341 33.11 11.43 -16.93
C TYR A 341 34.54 11.89 -17.31
N ALA A 342 35.06 11.50 -18.49
CA ALA A 342 36.40 11.87 -18.93
C ALA A 342 36.51 13.38 -19.24
N LEU A 343 37.24 14.12 -18.41
CA LEU A 343 37.58 15.52 -18.65
C LEU A 343 39.08 15.69 -18.97
N PRO A 344 39.45 16.54 -19.94
CA PRO A 344 40.85 16.81 -20.26
C PRO A 344 41.65 17.29 -19.04
N GLY A 345 42.68 16.53 -18.64
CA GLY A 345 43.57 16.88 -17.52
C GLY A 345 43.13 16.38 -16.14
N VAL A 346 42.01 15.64 -16.04
CA VAL A 346 41.56 14.96 -14.81
C VAL A 346 41.78 13.47 -14.97
N SER A 347 42.56 12.86 -14.09
CA SER A 347 42.77 11.40 -14.08
C SER A 347 41.73 10.74 -13.17
N VAL A 348 40.86 9.91 -13.74
CA VAL A 348 40.01 8.98 -12.98
C VAL A 348 40.88 7.83 -12.49
N GLU A 349 40.78 7.50 -11.20
CA GLU A 349 41.51 6.39 -10.61
C GLU A 349 40.63 5.13 -10.63
N ARG A 350 41.00 4.16 -11.47
CA ARG A 350 40.32 2.86 -11.55
C ARG A 350 41.01 1.84 -10.67
N GLY A 351 40.22 1.11 -9.89
CA GLY A 351 40.66 -0.06 -9.13
C GLY A 351 39.67 -1.21 -9.19
N THR A 352 40.12 -2.38 -8.75
CA THR A 352 39.25 -3.53 -8.50
C THR A 352 39.21 -3.77 -7.00
N ILE A 353 38.02 -3.92 -6.45
CA ILE A 353 37.78 -4.22 -5.04
C ILE A 353 36.83 -5.41 -4.90
N THR A 354 36.55 -5.81 -3.66
CA THR A 354 35.56 -6.84 -3.35
C THR A 354 34.51 -6.26 -2.41
N VAL A 355 33.23 -6.42 -2.75
CA VAL A 355 32.10 -6.01 -1.92
C VAL A 355 31.23 -7.24 -1.65
N ALA A 356 31.03 -7.57 -0.38
CA ALA A 356 30.29 -8.78 0.05
C ALA A 356 30.74 -10.08 -0.66
N GLY A 357 32.04 -10.21 -0.96
CA GLY A 357 32.60 -11.38 -1.64
C GLY A 357 32.51 -11.36 -3.17
N VAL A 358 31.92 -10.32 -3.77
CA VAL A 358 31.81 -10.15 -5.23
C VAL A 358 32.78 -9.09 -5.74
N GLU A 359 33.39 -9.37 -6.90
CA GLU A 359 34.27 -8.43 -7.58
C GLU A 359 33.51 -7.17 -8.00
N ALA A 360 34.09 -6.02 -7.70
CA ALA A 360 33.53 -4.71 -8.04
C ALA A 360 34.62 -3.82 -8.64
N VAL A 361 34.21 -2.93 -9.55
CA VAL A 361 35.07 -1.87 -10.05
C VAL A 361 34.87 -0.63 -9.21
N LEU A 362 35.97 -0.08 -8.72
CA LEU A 362 36.04 1.22 -8.07
C LEU A 362 36.50 2.24 -9.10
N LEU A 363 35.74 3.32 -9.24
CA LEU A 363 36.14 4.53 -9.94
C LEU A 363 36.21 5.65 -8.90
N ASP A 364 37.39 6.23 -8.72
CA ASP A 364 37.62 7.28 -7.73
C ASP A 364 38.02 8.61 -8.38
N ASN A 365 37.78 9.71 -7.67
CA ASN A 365 37.99 11.09 -8.14
C ASN A 365 37.25 11.42 -9.46
N LEU A 366 36.02 10.91 -9.66
CA LEU A 366 35.23 11.28 -10.84
C LEU A 366 34.77 12.74 -10.73
N PRO A 367 34.84 13.52 -11.82
CA PRO A 367 34.31 14.88 -11.85
C PRO A 367 32.78 14.91 -11.85
N GLY A 368 32.24 15.99 -11.27
CA GLY A 368 30.81 16.28 -11.13
C GLY A 368 30.62 17.66 -10.52
N GLN A 369 29.45 17.96 -9.96
CA GLN A 369 29.27 19.16 -9.13
C GLN A 369 30.27 19.16 -7.96
N ASP A 370 30.49 17.98 -7.37
CA ASP A 370 31.59 17.65 -6.47
C ASP A 370 32.34 16.43 -7.01
N LEU A 371 33.58 16.23 -6.57
CA LEU A 371 34.28 14.97 -6.80
C LEU A 371 33.49 13.83 -6.16
N ASN A 372 33.34 12.73 -6.90
CA ASN A 372 32.56 11.58 -6.45
C ASN A 372 33.34 10.28 -6.65
N ARG A 373 32.89 9.24 -5.94
CA ARG A 373 33.42 7.87 -6.04
C ARG A 373 32.28 6.94 -6.43
N ARG A 374 32.53 6.09 -7.42
CA ARG A 374 31.59 5.05 -7.84
C ARG A 374 32.12 3.67 -7.58
N VAL A 375 31.27 2.79 -7.05
CA VAL A 375 31.53 1.36 -6.97
C VAL A 375 30.47 0.63 -7.77
N VAL A 376 30.90 -0.21 -8.69
CA VAL A 376 30.04 -0.90 -9.65
C VAL A 376 30.28 -2.39 -9.53
N LEU A 377 29.21 -3.15 -9.33
CA LEU A 377 29.28 -4.61 -9.25
C LEU A 377 28.07 -5.26 -9.93
N ILE A 378 28.22 -6.52 -10.30
CA ILE A 378 27.14 -7.35 -10.84
C ILE A 378 26.99 -8.57 -9.93
N HIS A 379 25.77 -8.82 -9.47
CA HIS A 379 25.43 -10.00 -8.69
C HIS A 379 24.08 -10.55 -9.17
N ASN A 380 24.02 -11.85 -9.51
CA ASN A 380 22.80 -12.52 -10.02
C ASN A 380 22.12 -11.78 -11.20
N GLY A 381 22.90 -11.28 -12.17
CA GLY A 381 22.36 -10.54 -13.32
C GLY A 381 21.90 -9.11 -13.01
N ARG A 382 21.93 -8.68 -11.74
CA ARG A 382 21.62 -7.31 -11.33
C ARG A 382 22.88 -6.47 -11.23
N LEU A 383 22.82 -5.26 -11.76
CA LEU A 383 23.83 -4.21 -11.67
C LEU A 383 23.56 -3.34 -10.44
N TYR A 384 24.57 -3.19 -9.58
CA TYR A 384 24.55 -2.29 -8.44
C TYR A 384 25.56 -1.18 -8.66
N ILE A 385 25.12 0.07 -8.51
CA ILE A 385 25.96 1.26 -8.59
C ILE A 385 25.84 2.02 -7.29
N PHE A 386 26.94 2.13 -6.55
CA PHE A 386 27.07 3.00 -5.40
C PHE A 386 27.70 4.31 -5.84
N PHE A 387 27.04 5.42 -5.58
CA PHE A 387 27.50 6.76 -5.90
C PHE A 387 27.71 7.54 -4.61
N PHE A 388 28.97 7.72 -4.24
CA PHE A 388 29.39 8.43 -3.04
C PHE A 388 29.79 9.87 -3.35
N THR A 389 29.18 10.82 -2.65
CA THR A 389 29.43 12.26 -2.84
C THR A 389 29.10 13.04 -1.56
N PRO A 390 29.68 14.23 -1.32
CA PRO A 390 30.92 14.71 -1.93
C PRO A 390 32.15 13.93 -1.40
N LEU A 391 33.17 13.73 -2.24
CA LEU A 391 34.45 13.15 -1.79
C LEU A 391 35.23 14.06 -0.84
N GLY A 392 35.02 15.37 -0.97
CA GLY A 392 35.73 16.38 -0.20
C GLY A 392 37.20 16.57 -0.61
N GLU A 393 37.73 17.74 -0.27
CA GLU A 393 39.15 18.07 -0.41
C GLU A 393 40.03 17.20 0.52
N PRO A 394 41.31 16.95 0.16
CA PRO A 394 42.25 16.24 1.03
C PRO A 394 42.30 16.86 2.43
N GLY A 395 42.03 16.04 3.46
CA GLY A 395 41.93 16.50 4.85
C GLY A 395 40.76 15.85 5.59
N PRO A 396 40.18 16.54 6.60
CA PRO A 396 39.11 15.99 7.43
C PRO A 396 37.86 15.56 6.65
N ALA A 397 37.46 16.30 5.61
CA ALA A 397 36.29 15.97 4.79
C ALA A 397 36.49 14.66 4.02
N ARG A 398 37.65 14.50 3.34
CA ARG A 398 38.02 13.24 2.69
C ARG A 398 38.11 12.07 3.68
N ALA A 399 38.62 12.31 4.88
CA ALA A 399 38.68 11.27 5.93
C ALA A 399 37.29 10.87 6.45
N GLN A 400 36.38 11.83 6.59
CA GLN A 400 34.98 11.57 6.97
C GLN A 400 34.26 10.76 5.90
N MET A 401 34.40 11.16 4.62
CA MET A 401 33.88 10.41 3.48
C MET A 401 34.46 8.99 3.45
N GLU A 402 35.77 8.83 3.60
CA GLU A 402 36.41 7.51 3.59
C GLU A 402 35.83 6.61 4.69
N SER A 403 35.61 7.15 5.89
CA SER A 403 34.98 6.39 6.97
C SER A 403 33.54 5.96 6.64
N PHE A 404 32.74 6.85 6.06
CA PHE A 404 31.37 6.55 5.63
C PHE A 404 31.32 5.51 4.51
N TYR A 405 32.21 5.65 3.52
CA TYR A 405 32.40 4.71 2.42
C TYR A 405 32.72 3.29 2.92
N GLN A 406 33.74 3.16 3.78
CA GLN A 406 34.15 1.86 4.32
C GLN A 406 33.03 1.23 5.16
N GLN A 407 32.40 1.99 6.06
CA GLN A 407 31.30 1.48 6.88
C GLN A 407 30.12 0.95 6.03
N THR A 408 29.79 1.67 4.95
CA THR A 408 28.71 1.26 4.04
C THR A 408 29.04 -0.07 3.37
N LEU A 409 30.24 -0.21 2.78
CA LEU A 409 30.60 -1.41 2.03
C LEU A 409 30.94 -2.60 2.93
N ASP A 410 31.57 -2.38 4.08
CA ASP A 410 31.91 -3.43 5.05
C ASP A 410 30.67 -4.09 5.66
N SER A 411 29.57 -3.32 5.78
CA SER A 411 28.30 -3.82 6.30
C SER A 411 27.37 -4.35 5.22
N PHE A 412 27.59 -4.03 3.95
CA PHE A 412 26.76 -4.49 2.85
C PHE A 412 26.74 -6.01 2.74
N ARG A 413 25.55 -6.61 2.68
CA ARG A 413 25.34 -8.04 2.51
C ARG A 413 24.26 -8.27 1.46
N PHE A 414 24.49 -9.23 0.59
CA PHE A 414 23.42 -9.77 -0.22
C PHE A 414 22.48 -10.57 0.67
N LEU A 415 21.19 -10.37 0.48
CA LEU A 415 20.19 -11.31 0.95
C LEU A 415 20.23 -12.47 -0.03
N GLU A 416 20.62 -13.66 0.43
CA GLU A 416 20.36 -14.86 -0.36
C GLU A 416 18.85 -14.88 -0.59
N GLU A 417 18.43 -14.95 -1.86
CA GLU A 417 17.07 -15.35 -2.17
C GLU A 417 16.87 -16.67 -1.42
N THR A 418 15.97 -16.67 -0.42
CA THR A 418 15.41 -17.94 0.05
C THR A 418 14.80 -18.53 -1.20
N VAL A 419 15.50 -19.43 -1.88
CA VAL A 419 15.06 -20.05 -3.12
C VAL A 419 13.65 -20.57 -2.85
N PRO A 420 12.59 -19.91 -3.34
CA PRO A 420 11.38 -20.65 -3.58
C PRO A 420 11.83 -21.68 -4.62
N ALA A 421 11.52 -22.95 -4.40
CA ALA A 421 11.76 -23.98 -5.42
C ALA A 421 11.47 -23.40 -6.80
N PRO A 422 12.37 -23.60 -7.79
CA PRO A 422 12.41 -22.84 -9.04
C PRO A 422 11.00 -22.66 -9.56
N THR A 423 10.52 -21.42 -9.58
CA THR A 423 9.25 -21.07 -10.19
C THR A 423 9.32 -21.49 -11.65
N PRO A 424 8.48 -22.44 -12.11
CA PRO A 424 8.46 -22.78 -13.51
C PRO A 424 8.02 -21.54 -14.30
N ASN A 425 8.71 -21.33 -15.42
CA ASN A 425 8.34 -20.45 -16.52
C ASN A 425 6.81 -20.47 -16.74
N PRO A 426 6.11 -19.33 -16.93
CA PRO A 426 4.69 -19.26 -17.29
C PRO A 426 4.29 -20.13 -18.51
N ALA A 427 5.26 -20.63 -19.27
CA ALA A 427 5.07 -21.56 -20.38
C ALA A 427 4.88 -23.05 -20.00
N GLU A 428 5.02 -23.48 -18.73
CA GLU A 428 5.00 -24.91 -18.39
C GLU A 428 4.05 -25.28 -17.24
N VAL A 429 2.79 -24.84 -17.30
CA VAL A 429 1.74 -25.41 -16.44
C VAL A 429 1.23 -26.69 -17.09
N ALA A 430 1.59 -27.85 -16.51
CA ALA A 430 1.02 -29.13 -16.92
C ALA A 430 -0.47 -29.18 -16.56
N VAL A 431 -1.32 -28.98 -17.57
CA VAL A 431 -2.78 -29.08 -17.46
C VAL A 431 -3.22 -30.47 -17.94
N LEU A 432 -3.80 -31.23 -17.02
CA LEU A 432 -4.35 -32.55 -17.29
C LEU A 432 -5.82 -32.45 -17.75
N PRO A 433 -6.29 -33.39 -18.58
CA PRO A 433 -7.71 -33.53 -18.88
C PRO A 433 -8.49 -33.87 -17.61
N THR A 434 -9.73 -33.39 -17.52
CA THR A 434 -10.65 -33.62 -16.40
C THR A 434 -12.05 -33.90 -16.93
N ASP A 435 -12.83 -34.69 -16.19
CA ASP A 435 -14.24 -34.97 -16.49
C ASP A 435 -15.17 -33.81 -16.05
N VAL A 436 -14.64 -32.85 -15.28
CA VAL A 436 -15.37 -31.65 -14.85
C VAL A 436 -15.40 -30.63 -15.99
N GLN A 437 -16.57 -30.42 -16.57
CA GLN A 437 -16.75 -29.51 -17.72
C GLN A 437 -17.07 -28.07 -17.34
N TYR A 438 -17.69 -27.87 -16.17
CA TYR A 438 -18.01 -26.56 -15.62
C TYR A 438 -17.78 -26.55 -14.12
N ILE A 439 -17.47 -25.38 -13.59
CA ILE A 439 -17.44 -25.09 -12.16
C ILE A 439 -18.40 -23.95 -11.88
N MET A 440 -19.05 -23.98 -10.72
CA MET A 440 -19.81 -22.86 -10.16
C MET A 440 -19.02 -22.26 -9.01
N ALA A 441 -18.91 -20.94 -8.98
CA ALA A 441 -18.28 -20.24 -7.85
C ALA A 441 -19.29 -20.12 -6.69
N LEU A 442 -18.91 -20.54 -5.49
CA LEU A 442 -19.73 -20.44 -4.28
C LEU A 442 -19.63 -19.06 -3.62
N VAL A 443 -18.52 -18.37 -3.89
CA VAL A 443 -18.23 -16.98 -3.53
C VAL A 443 -17.55 -16.30 -4.72
N ASN A 444 -17.21 -15.01 -4.63
CA ASN A 444 -16.44 -14.36 -5.69
C ASN A 444 -15.02 -14.97 -5.78
N VAL A 445 -14.64 -15.48 -6.95
CA VAL A 445 -13.36 -16.16 -7.20
C VAL A 445 -12.56 -15.40 -8.25
N ASN A 446 -11.26 -15.21 -8.01
CA ASN A 446 -10.35 -14.59 -8.98
C ASN A 446 -9.96 -15.57 -10.09
N ILE A 447 -9.91 -15.06 -11.32
CA ILE A 447 -9.26 -15.69 -12.48
C ILE A 447 -7.86 -15.08 -12.59
N ARG A 448 -6.84 -15.93 -12.66
CA ARG A 448 -5.43 -15.53 -12.65
C ARG A 448 -4.69 -16.01 -13.89
N SER A 449 -3.59 -15.34 -14.23
CA SER A 449 -2.71 -15.70 -15.34
C SER A 449 -1.88 -16.98 -15.12
N GLY A 450 -1.95 -17.57 -13.92
CA GLY A 450 -1.32 -18.84 -13.58
C GLY A 450 -1.92 -19.48 -12.32
N PRO A 451 -1.60 -20.76 -12.05
CA PRO A 451 -2.16 -21.52 -10.94
C PRO A 451 -1.43 -21.20 -9.62
N GLY A 452 -1.84 -20.11 -8.98
CA GLY A 452 -1.29 -19.68 -7.70
C GLY A 452 -1.76 -18.28 -7.32
N THR A 453 -1.70 -17.95 -6.03
CA THR A 453 -2.08 -16.61 -5.54
C THR A 453 -1.06 -15.52 -5.85
N ASN A 454 0.15 -15.91 -6.27
CA ASN A 454 1.26 -15.07 -6.72
C ASN A 454 1.13 -14.61 -8.19
N TYR A 455 0.19 -15.16 -8.95
CA TYR A 455 -0.05 -14.76 -10.34
C TYR A 455 -1.05 -13.61 -10.42
N GLU A 456 -0.89 -12.75 -11.42
CA GLU A 456 -1.74 -11.57 -11.65
C GLU A 456 -3.23 -11.97 -11.77
N ILE A 457 -4.11 -11.13 -11.24
CA ILE A 457 -5.56 -11.29 -11.37
C ILE A 457 -5.99 -10.64 -12.68
N ILE A 458 -6.54 -11.45 -13.59
CA ILE A 458 -6.94 -11.03 -14.94
C ILE A 458 -8.46 -11.05 -15.14
N GLY A 459 -9.23 -11.54 -14.15
CA GLY A 459 -10.69 -11.54 -14.17
C GLY A 459 -11.30 -12.11 -12.89
N ARG A 460 -12.63 -12.25 -12.85
CA ARG A 460 -13.36 -12.86 -11.72
C ARG A 460 -14.58 -13.66 -12.18
N ILE A 461 -14.91 -14.70 -11.42
CA ILE A 461 -16.17 -15.45 -11.49
C ILE A 461 -16.97 -15.08 -10.23
N PHE A 462 -18.13 -14.45 -10.38
CA PHE A 462 -18.94 -14.04 -9.24
C PHE A 462 -19.71 -15.23 -8.62
N ALA A 463 -20.08 -15.12 -7.35
CA ALA A 463 -20.86 -16.15 -6.66
C ALA A 463 -22.12 -16.53 -7.46
N GLY A 464 -22.35 -17.83 -7.66
CA GLY A 464 -23.44 -18.38 -8.46
C GLY A 464 -23.20 -18.41 -9.97
N GLN A 465 -22.15 -17.76 -10.48
CA GLN A 465 -21.76 -17.88 -11.89
C GLN A 465 -21.01 -19.19 -12.16
N THR A 466 -21.09 -19.65 -13.40
CA THR A 466 -20.37 -20.83 -13.87
C THR A 466 -19.27 -20.45 -14.85
N ALA A 467 -18.15 -21.15 -14.79
CA ALA A 467 -17.07 -21.05 -15.76
C ALA A 467 -16.82 -22.42 -16.41
N GLN A 468 -16.57 -22.41 -17.71
CA GLN A 468 -16.22 -23.61 -18.45
C GLN A 468 -14.78 -24.01 -18.14
N VAL A 469 -14.59 -25.27 -17.78
CA VAL A 469 -13.28 -25.85 -17.45
C VAL A 469 -12.69 -26.51 -18.68
N THR A 470 -11.43 -26.17 -18.97
CA THR A 470 -10.64 -26.72 -20.08
C THR A 470 -9.49 -27.63 -19.61
N GLY A 471 -9.38 -27.83 -18.29
CA GLY A 471 -8.42 -28.74 -17.68
C GLY A 471 -8.20 -28.47 -16.19
N VAL A 472 -7.35 -29.26 -15.56
CA VAL A 472 -6.95 -29.11 -14.16
C VAL A 472 -5.43 -29.20 -14.04
N THR A 473 -4.83 -28.47 -13.11
CA THR A 473 -3.40 -28.61 -12.84
C THR A 473 -3.05 -30.00 -12.30
N ALA A 474 -1.84 -30.50 -12.56
CA ALA A 474 -1.39 -31.82 -12.11
C ALA A 474 -1.53 -32.06 -10.58
N GLY A 475 -1.55 -30.99 -9.77
CA GLY A 475 -1.78 -31.04 -8.32
C GLY A 475 -3.25 -30.94 -7.89
N GLY A 476 -4.20 -30.75 -8.83
CA GLY A 476 -5.63 -30.69 -8.55
C GLY A 476 -6.13 -29.41 -7.86
N GLY A 477 -5.24 -28.44 -7.56
CA GLY A 477 -5.57 -27.24 -6.80
C GLY A 477 -6.16 -26.07 -7.61
N TRP A 478 -6.11 -26.16 -8.95
CA TRP A 478 -6.56 -25.09 -9.84
C TRP A 478 -7.22 -25.65 -11.10
N TRP A 479 -8.37 -25.10 -11.45
CA TRP A 479 -9.05 -25.31 -12.73
C TRP A 479 -8.48 -24.36 -13.78
N ARG A 480 -8.17 -24.85 -14.98
CA ARG A 480 -8.01 -23.99 -16.15
C ARG A 480 -9.39 -23.71 -16.72
N VAL A 481 -9.75 -22.44 -16.84
CA VAL A 481 -11.05 -21.97 -17.34
C VAL A 481 -10.89 -21.19 -18.64
N ILE A 482 -12.00 -20.98 -19.36
CA ILE A 482 -12.02 -20.00 -20.46
C ILE A 482 -11.72 -18.61 -19.91
N CYS A 483 -10.91 -17.84 -20.65
CA CYS A 483 -10.49 -16.51 -20.24
C CYS A 483 -11.65 -15.49 -20.32
N PRO A 484 -11.58 -14.36 -19.60
CA PRO A 484 -12.65 -13.35 -19.60
C PRO A 484 -12.97 -12.72 -20.97
N ASP A 485 -12.07 -12.85 -21.93
CA ASP A 485 -12.21 -12.42 -23.33
C ASP A 485 -12.77 -13.52 -24.25
N ASP A 486 -13.33 -14.59 -23.66
CA ASP A 486 -13.83 -15.80 -24.32
C ASP A 486 -12.76 -16.60 -25.10
N THR A 487 -11.47 -16.31 -24.89
CA THR A 487 -10.38 -17.07 -25.52
C THR A 487 -9.97 -18.30 -24.71
N VAL A 488 -9.39 -19.27 -25.42
CA VAL A 488 -8.75 -20.43 -24.78
C VAL A 488 -7.30 -20.06 -24.50
N GLY A 489 -6.96 -19.85 -23.23
CA GLY A 489 -5.62 -19.46 -22.77
C GLY A 489 -5.30 -19.95 -21.36
N ASN A 490 -4.24 -19.42 -20.77
CA ASN A 490 -3.78 -19.77 -19.42
C ASN A 490 -4.51 -18.94 -18.35
N CYS A 491 -5.79 -19.24 -18.15
CA CYS A 491 -6.65 -18.62 -17.15
C CYS A 491 -7.03 -19.64 -16.07
N PHE A 492 -6.72 -19.33 -14.81
CA PHE A 492 -6.86 -20.28 -13.70
C PHE A 492 -7.77 -19.77 -12.59
N ALA A 493 -8.67 -20.62 -12.13
CA ALA A 493 -9.53 -20.39 -10.97
C ALA A 493 -9.28 -21.47 -9.90
N THR A 494 -9.46 -21.14 -8.62
CA THR A 494 -9.20 -22.08 -7.52
C THR A 494 -10.09 -23.32 -7.62
N ALA A 495 -9.53 -24.50 -7.37
CA ALA A 495 -10.28 -25.75 -7.25
C ALA A 495 -10.65 -26.11 -5.80
N ASP A 496 -10.47 -25.16 -4.86
CA ASP A 496 -10.87 -25.34 -3.46
C ASP A 496 -12.38 -25.61 -3.37
N PRO A 497 -12.81 -26.76 -2.80
CA PRO A 497 -14.22 -27.14 -2.72
C PRO A 497 -15.07 -26.23 -1.81
N THR A 498 -14.45 -25.36 -1.01
CA THR A 498 -15.15 -24.32 -0.24
C THR A 498 -15.45 -23.07 -1.07
N LEU A 499 -14.79 -22.89 -2.22
CA LEU A 499 -14.88 -21.71 -3.08
C LEU A 499 -15.49 -22.02 -4.45
N THR A 500 -15.26 -23.21 -4.99
CA THR A 500 -15.81 -23.67 -6.27
C THR A 500 -16.31 -25.11 -6.19
N GLN A 501 -17.32 -25.46 -6.99
CA GLN A 501 -17.81 -26.83 -7.09
C GLN A 501 -18.10 -27.23 -8.54
N PRO A 502 -18.00 -28.52 -8.92
CA PRO A 502 -18.42 -28.99 -10.23
C PRO A 502 -19.87 -28.62 -10.54
N ALA A 503 -20.12 -28.18 -11.77
CA ALA A 503 -21.42 -27.80 -12.28
C ALA A 503 -21.69 -28.47 -13.64
N THR A 504 -22.95 -28.48 -14.04
CA THR A 504 -23.35 -28.81 -15.42
C THR A 504 -23.38 -27.55 -16.27
N ALA A 505 -23.31 -27.70 -17.60
CA ALA A 505 -23.47 -26.61 -18.55
C ALA A 505 -24.70 -25.73 -18.20
N PRO A 506 -24.65 -24.41 -18.46
CA PRO A 506 -25.75 -23.49 -18.12
C PRO A 506 -27.08 -23.99 -18.70
N GLY A 507 -27.90 -24.55 -17.81
CA GLY A 507 -29.16 -25.21 -18.13
C GLY A 507 -30.12 -25.01 -16.97
N ASN A 508 -31.18 -24.25 -17.22
CA ASN A 508 -32.23 -23.83 -16.28
C ASN A 508 -32.56 -24.86 -15.19
N THR A 509 -32.05 -24.68 -13.98
CA THR A 509 -32.63 -25.19 -12.73
C THR A 509 -32.35 -24.21 -11.58
N PRO A 510 -33.23 -24.14 -10.56
CA PRO A 510 -33.63 -22.88 -9.94
C PRO A 510 -32.67 -22.42 -8.85
N PRO A 511 -32.55 -21.10 -8.62
CA PRO A 511 -31.78 -20.55 -7.51
C PRO A 511 -32.43 -20.97 -6.18
N THR A 512 -31.62 -21.50 -5.27
CA THR A 512 -32.04 -21.74 -3.89
C THR A 512 -31.85 -20.44 -3.11
N THR A 513 -33.00 -19.91 -2.68
CA THR A 513 -33.30 -18.79 -1.78
C THR A 513 -32.16 -18.16 -0.97
N GLU A 514 -31.65 -17.02 -1.44
CA GLU A 514 -31.33 -15.86 -0.60
C GLU A 514 -32.33 -14.73 -0.89
N PRO A 515 -32.61 -13.82 0.07
CA PRO A 515 -33.77 -12.92 0.00
C PRO A 515 -33.67 -11.90 -1.15
N ILE A 516 -34.74 -11.88 -1.95
CA ILE A 516 -35.19 -10.93 -2.98
C ILE A 516 -34.15 -9.89 -3.49
N GLN A 517 -33.36 -10.27 -4.49
CA GLN A 517 -32.83 -9.32 -5.49
C GLN A 517 -33.84 -9.22 -6.63
N GLU A 518 -34.76 -8.25 -6.57
CA GLU A 518 -35.54 -7.89 -7.76
C GLU A 518 -34.59 -7.13 -8.71
N THR A 519 -34.23 -7.75 -9.85
CA THR A 519 -33.36 -7.12 -10.84
C THR A 519 -34.19 -6.31 -11.83
N GLY A 520 -33.93 -5.01 -11.89
CA GLY A 520 -34.57 -4.07 -12.80
C GLY A 520 -33.66 -3.71 -13.97
N THR A 521 -34.21 -3.00 -14.96
CA THR A 521 -33.40 -2.24 -15.92
C THR A 521 -33.14 -0.86 -15.34
N ALA A 522 -31.91 -0.34 -15.48
CA ALA A 522 -31.59 1.01 -15.02
C ALA A 522 -32.41 2.05 -15.78
N VAL A 523 -32.95 3.04 -15.05
CA VAL A 523 -33.60 4.20 -15.66
C VAL A 523 -32.50 5.17 -16.08
N VAL A 524 -32.33 5.31 -17.39
CA VAL A 524 -31.33 6.18 -18.01
C VAL A 524 -32.06 7.25 -18.82
N GLU A 525 -31.73 8.51 -18.58
CA GLU A 525 -32.35 9.67 -19.22
C GLU A 525 -31.44 10.36 -20.25
N SER A 526 -30.12 10.24 -20.10
CA SER A 526 -29.14 10.76 -21.06
C SER A 526 -28.07 9.72 -21.39
N LEU A 527 -27.63 9.74 -22.65
CA LEU A 527 -26.52 8.96 -23.18
C LEU A 527 -25.68 9.89 -24.07
N GLU A 528 -24.42 10.08 -23.70
CA GLU A 528 -23.43 10.84 -24.47
C GLU A 528 -22.24 9.94 -24.82
N VAL A 529 -21.65 10.10 -26.00
CA VAL A 529 -20.43 9.39 -26.39
C VAL A 529 -19.28 10.38 -26.46
N GLN A 530 -18.22 10.12 -25.72
CA GLN A 530 -16.99 10.90 -25.70
C GLN A 530 -15.87 10.06 -26.33
N LEU A 531 -15.33 10.52 -27.46
CA LEU A 531 -14.12 9.95 -28.05
C LEU A 531 -12.88 10.67 -27.50
N LEU A 532 -11.81 9.92 -27.27
CA LEU A 532 -10.51 10.45 -26.83
C LEU A 532 -9.62 10.73 -28.05
N GLU A 533 -8.78 11.76 -27.95
CA GLU A 533 -7.81 12.13 -28.98
C GLU A 533 -6.56 11.22 -28.92
N SER A 534 -6.77 9.91 -29.10
CA SER A 534 -5.72 8.87 -29.13
C SER A 534 -5.86 7.99 -30.38
N PHE A 535 -4.79 7.27 -30.75
CA PHE A 535 -4.84 6.26 -31.82
C PHE A 535 -4.17 4.95 -31.35
N PRO A 536 -4.87 3.79 -31.35
CA PRO A 536 -6.29 3.62 -31.70
C PRO A 536 -7.24 4.46 -30.84
N VAL A 537 -8.30 4.97 -31.46
CA VAL A 537 -9.35 5.79 -30.87
C VAL A 537 -10.01 5.02 -29.73
N GLN A 538 -10.06 5.65 -28.57
CA GLN A 538 -10.81 5.16 -27.41
C GLN A 538 -12.09 5.98 -27.23
N GLY A 539 -13.12 5.40 -26.61
CA GLY A 539 -14.38 6.08 -26.41
C GLY A 539 -15.12 5.62 -25.16
N ASN A 540 -15.86 6.54 -24.55
CA ASN A 540 -16.69 6.32 -23.36
C ASN A 540 -18.14 6.66 -23.68
N ALA A 541 -19.08 5.87 -23.18
CA ALA A 541 -20.48 6.23 -23.06
C ALA A 541 -20.76 6.78 -21.65
N ILE A 542 -21.18 8.03 -21.56
CA ILE A 542 -21.55 8.71 -20.31
C ILE A 542 -23.08 8.61 -20.20
N LEU A 543 -23.56 7.87 -19.21
CA LEU A 543 -24.97 7.63 -18.97
C LEU A 543 -25.41 8.38 -17.72
N ARG A 544 -26.49 9.16 -17.82
CA ARG A 544 -27.09 9.84 -16.68
C ARG A 544 -28.52 9.38 -16.51
N GLY A 545 -28.92 9.16 -15.27
CA GLY A 545 -30.26 8.69 -14.94
C GLY A 545 -30.55 8.87 -13.47
N TYR A 546 -31.49 8.07 -12.96
CA TYR A 546 -31.82 8.11 -11.55
C TYR A 546 -32.20 6.73 -11.00
N TYR A 547 -31.93 6.54 -9.72
CA TYR A 547 -32.47 5.44 -8.94
C TYR A 547 -33.89 5.79 -8.48
N PRO A 548 -34.86 4.87 -8.57
CA PRO A 548 -36.24 5.11 -8.12
C PRO A 548 -36.37 5.21 -6.60
N ASP A 549 -35.40 4.69 -5.85
CA ASP A 549 -35.34 4.71 -4.39
C ASP A 549 -33.89 4.61 -3.89
N ALA A 550 -33.72 4.81 -2.58
CA ALA A 550 -32.40 4.84 -1.93
C ALA A 550 -31.69 3.47 -1.84
N CYS A 551 -32.33 2.35 -2.18
CA CYS A 551 -31.70 1.03 -2.12
C CYS A 551 -31.40 0.45 -3.50
N THR A 552 -31.89 1.08 -4.56
CA THR A 552 -31.64 0.62 -5.92
C THR A 552 -30.26 1.10 -6.32
N VAL A 553 -29.39 0.18 -6.71
CA VAL A 553 -28.04 0.47 -7.21
C VAL A 553 -27.86 -0.18 -8.58
N ILE A 554 -26.92 0.33 -9.39
CA ILE A 554 -26.47 -0.40 -10.59
C ILE A 554 -25.87 -1.75 -10.15
N ASP A 555 -26.30 -2.81 -10.80
CA ASP A 555 -25.87 -4.18 -10.55
C ASP A 555 -24.79 -4.59 -11.56
N SER A 556 -25.10 -4.45 -12.84
CA SER A 556 -24.15 -4.76 -13.91
C SER A 556 -24.41 -3.90 -15.15
N TYR A 557 -23.41 -3.83 -16.03
CA TYR A 557 -23.60 -3.41 -17.40
C TYR A 557 -22.84 -4.32 -18.36
N ASP A 558 -23.46 -4.66 -19.48
CA ASP A 558 -22.86 -5.44 -20.56
C ASP A 558 -22.98 -4.70 -21.89
N GLN A 559 -22.06 -4.97 -22.81
CA GLN A 559 -22.08 -4.40 -24.16
C GLN A 559 -22.01 -5.49 -25.22
N VAL A 560 -22.92 -5.43 -26.18
CA VAL A 560 -22.97 -6.37 -27.30
C VAL A 560 -22.97 -5.60 -28.61
N MET A 561 -22.03 -5.95 -29.49
CA MET A 561 -21.99 -5.41 -30.83
C MET A 561 -23.02 -6.11 -31.72
N ALA A 562 -23.91 -5.34 -32.34
CA ALA A 562 -24.96 -5.81 -33.23
C ALA A 562 -24.94 -5.00 -34.54
N GLY A 563 -24.09 -5.41 -35.49
CA GLY A 563 -23.85 -4.61 -36.70
C GLY A 563 -23.06 -3.33 -36.37
N PRO A 564 -23.46 -2.14 -36.85
CA PRO A 564 -22.83 -0.86 -36.48
C PRO A 564 -23.34 -0.31 -35.14
N THR A 565 -24.08 -1.10 -34.35
CA THR A 565 -24.68 -0.64 -33.10
C THR A 565 -24.10 -1.37 -31.90
N ILE A 566 -23.57 -0.61 -30.94
CA ILE A 566 -23.18 -1.12 -29.62
C ILE A 566 -24.41 -1.01 -28.73
N ARG A 567 -24.97 -2.14 -28.29
CA ARG A 567 -26.06 -2.16 -27.32
C ARG A 567 -25.47 -2.31 -25.94
N LEU A 568 -25.65 -1.31 -25.08
CA LEU A 568 -25.39 -1.49 -23.66
C LEU A 568 -26.69 -1.88 -22.96
N ARG A 569 -26.55 -2.75 -21.99
CA ARG A 569 -27.62 -3.14 -21.08
C ARG A 569 -27.13 -2.85 -19.68
N MET A 570 -27.96 -2.18 -18.89
CA MET A 570 -27.67 -1.87 -17.49
C MET A 570 -28.75 -2.49 -16.61
N THR A 571 -28.34 -3.33 -15.66
CA THR A 571 -29.22 -3.90 -14.66
C THR A 571 -29.09 -3.14 -13.34
N THR A 572 -30.17 -3.12 -12.57
CA THR A 572 -30.19 -2.63 -11.20
C THR A 572 -30.56 -3.76 -10.27
N ARG A 573 -30.13 -3.64 -9.01
CA ARG A 573 -30.56 -4.50 -7.91
C ARG A 573 -30.99 -3.65 -6.73
N ARG A 574 -31.96 -4.14 -5.96
CA ARG A 574 -32.33 -3.56 -4.68
C ARG A 574 -31.52 -4.18 -3.55
N THR A 575 -30.97 -3.36 -2.67
CA THR A 575 -30.12 -3.80 -1.55
C THR A 575 -30.90 -4.00 -0.24
N ALA A 576 -32.17 -3.59 -0.18
CA ALA A 576 -33.06 -3.83 0.96
C ALA A 576 -34.54 -3.84 0.53
N GLU A 577 -35.41 -4.45 1.35
CA GLU A 577 -36.86 -4.51 1.11
C GLU A 577 -37.60 -3.21 1.47
N GLN A 578 -37.05 -2.43 2.42
CA GLN A 578 -37.64 -1.17 2.89
C GLN A 578 -36.74 0.00 2.51
N CYS A 579 -37.22 0.81 1.56
CA CYS A 579 -36.41 1.85 0.93
C CYS A 579 -37.09 3.20 1.01
N ALA A 580 -36.33 4.21 1.40
CA ALA A 580 -36.77 5.59 1.28
C ALA A 580 -37.08 5.89 -0.19
N GLN A 581 -38.30 6.35 -0.46
CA GLN A 581 -38.78 6.68 -1.80
C GLN A 581 -38.22 8.04 -2.22
N VAL A 582 -36.90 8.08 -2.41
CA VAL A 582 -36.13 9.25 -2.81
C VAL A 582 -35.47 8.93 -4.13
N ILE A 583 -35.73 9.76 -5.13
CA ILE A 583 -35.08 9.65 -6.43
C ILE A 583 -33.68 10.23 -6.31
N THR A 584 -32.66 9.43 -6.61
CA THR A 584 -31.25 9.84 -6.54
C THR A 584 -30.64 9.80 -7.94
N PRO A 585 -30.11 10.93 -8.47
CA PRO A 585 -29.47 10.92 -9.77
C PRO A 585 -28.18 10.09 -9.74
N PHE A 586 -27.83 9.48 -10.87
CA PHE A 586 -26.54 8.84 -11.08
C PHE A 586 -25.91 9.28 -12.40
N GLU A 587 -24.58 9.23 -12.45
CA GLU A 587 -23.77 9.31 -13.65
C GLU A 587 -22.86 8.08 -13.69
N GLN A 588 -22.85 7.38 -14.82
CA GLN A 588 -22.04 6.18 -15.04
C GLN A 588 -21.26 6.35 -16.34
N ILE A 589 -19.96 6.12 -16.30
CA ILE A 589 -19.10 6.10 -17.48
C ILE A 589 -18.84 4.64 -17.86
N VAL A 590 -19.12 4.27 -19.11
CA VAL A 590 -18.94 2.92 -19.65
C VAL A 590 -17.94 2.97 -20.82
N PRO A 591 -16.77 2.33 -20.74
CA PRO A 591 -15.82 2.29 -21.85
C PRO A 591 -16.37 1.45 -23.01
N LEU A 592 -16.27 1.97 -24.23
CA LEU A 592 -16.79 1.33 -25.44
C LEU A 592 -15.76 0.38 -26.05
N ASN A 593 -16.16 -0.84 -26.37
CA ASN A 593 -15.33 -1.82 -27.09
C ASN A 593 -15.28 -1.48 -28.60
N ILE A 594 -14.48 -0.48 -28.97
CA ILE A 594 -14.38 0.05 -30.35
C ILE A 594 -13.06 -0.25 -31.06
N MET A 595 -12.13 -0.93 -30.39
CA MET A 595 -10.85 -1.34 -30.99
C MET A 595 -11.09 -2.38 -32.09
N GLY A 596 -10.38 -2.25 -33.20
CA GLY A 596 -10.50 -3.15 -34.35
C GLY A 596 -11.71 -2.89 -35.25
N LEU A 597 -12.56 -1.92 -34.92
CA LEU A 597 -13.69 -1.55 -35.75
C LEU A 597 -13.22 -0.79 -37.02
N PRO A 598 -13.78 -1.09 -38.20
CA PRO A 598 -13.44 -0.35 -39.42
C PRO A 598 -13.94 1.10 -39.36
N ALA A 599 -13.41 1.95 -40.24
CA ALA A 599 -13.90 3.31 -40.44
C ALA A 599 -15.40 3.27 -40.75
N GLY A 600 -16.18 4.12 -40.09
CA GLY A 600 -17.63 4.08 -40.25
C GLY A 600 -18.38 4.85 -39.19
N ASN A 601 -19.71 4.90 -39.37
CA ASN A 601 -20.64 5.48 -38.41
C ASN A 601 -21.23 4.38 -37.55
N TYR A 602 -21.27 4.64 -36.25
CA TYR A 602 -21.71 3.71 -35.23
C TYR A 602 -22.67 4.41 -34.27
N ASP A 603 -23.54 3.65 -33.63
CA ASP A 603 -24.42 4.16 -32.58
C ASP A 603 -24.27 3.33 -31.30
N VAL A 604 -24.25 4.00 -30.15
CA VAL A 604 -24.44 3.36 -28.85
C VAL A 604 -25.91 3.43 -28.47
N ARG A 605 -26.49 2.33 -27.98
CA ARG A 605 -27.88 2.26 -27.53
C ARG A 605 -28.01 1.75 -26.12
N VAL A 606 -28.82 2.43 -25.32
CA VAL A 606 -29.29 2.01 -24.00
C VAL A 606 -30.77 2.33 -23.89
N ASN A 607 -31.57 1.33 -23.52
CA ASN A 607 -33.03 1.46 -23.49
C ASN A 607 -33.53 2.02 -24.85
N GLU A 608 -34.21 3.18 -24.84
CA GLU A 608 -34.68 3.89 -26.04
C GLU A 608 -33.71 4.99 -26.53
N LEU A 609 -32.60 5.23 -25.82
CA LEU A 609 -31.63 6.28 -26.13
C LEU A 609 -30.61 5.78 -27.17
N VAL A 610 -30.21 6.69 -28.06
CA VAL A 610 -29.24 6.42 -29.12
C VAL A 610 -28.25 7.59 -29.20
N ALA A 611 -26.95 7.29 -29.17
CA ALA A 611 -25.89 8.28 -29.32
C ALA A 611 -24.93 7.87 -30.46
N PRO A 612 -24.85 8.67 -31.55
CA PRO A 612 -23.98 8.36 -32.68
C PRO A 612 -22.52 8.75 -32.40
N PHE A 613 -21.58 8.02 -33.01
CA PHE A 613 -20.18 8.39 -33.15
C PHE A 613 -19.61 7.90 -34.49
N SER A 614 -18.47 8.45 -34.91
CA SER A 614 -17.83 8.07 -36.18
C SER A 614 -16.35 7.80 -36.00
N LEU A 615 -15.86 6.74 -36.62
CA LEU A 615 -14.44 6.45 -36.77
C LEU A 615 -14.00 6.91 -38.16
N ALA A 616 -13.09 7.88 -38.21
CA ALA A 616 -12.62 8.48 -39.47
C ALA A 616 -11.71 7.55 -40.28
N VAL A 617 -11.03 6.62 -39.61
CA VAL A 617 -10.16 5.59 -40.19
C VAL A 617 -10.44 4.26 -39.47
N ASP A 618 -9.96 3.15 -40.03
CA ASP A 618 -10.03 1.85 -39.35
C ASP A 618 -9.35 1.99 -38.00
N ASN A 619 -10.07 1.64 -36.92
CA ASN A 619 -9.59 1.74 -35.56
C ASN A 619 -8.70 0.56 -35.18
N VAL A 620 -7.82 0.20 -36.11
CA VAL A 620 -6.80 -0.82 -36.00
C VAL A 620 -5.47 -0.12 -35.74
N PRO A 621 -4.64 -0.62 -34.81
CA PRO A 621 -3.33 -0.04 -34.61
C PRO A 621 -2.46 -0.18 -35.87
N SER A 622 -1.82 0.91 -36.30
CA SER A 622 -1.03 0.95 -37.53
C SER A 622 0.19 0.05 -37.44
N LEU A 623 0.34 -0.88 -38.39
CA LEU A 623 1.54 -1.71 -38.54
C LEU A 623 2.58 -0.99 -39.41
N PRO A 624 3.89 -1.09 -39.10
CA PRO A 624 4.95 -0.46 -39.90
C PRO A 624 5.17 -1.17 -41.25
N ALA A 625 5.77 -0.45 -42.21
CA ALA A 625 6.03 -0.93 -43.56
C ALA A 625 7.06 -2.09 -43.58
N THR A 626 6.82 -3.11 -44.41
CA THR A 626 7.72 -4.27 -44.60
C THR A 626 8.36 -4.20 -45.99
N LEU A 627 9.69 -4.33 -46.07
CA LEU A 627 10.45 -4.47 -47.31
C LEU A 627 10.66 -5.95 -47.67
N ALA A 628 10.80 -6.24 -48.97
CA ALA A 628 11.16 -7.56 -49.44
C ALA A 628 12.65 -7.87 -49.14
N THR A 629 12.97 -9.15 -48.91
CA THR A 629 14.32 -9.64 -48.60
C THR A 629 14.59 -10.96 -49.32
N ASP A 630 15.86 -11.22 -49.66
CA ASP A 630 16.33 -12.48 -50.25
C ASP A 630 16.59 -13.57 -49.19
N VAL A 631 16.48 -13.23 -47.90
CA VAL A 631 16.62 -14.17 -46.78
C VAL A 631 15.28 -14.87 -46.54
N GLU A 632 15.21 -16.17 -46.82
CA GLU A 632 13.98 -16.97 -46.66
C GLU A 632 13.82 -17.58 -45.27
N TYR A 633 14.93 -17.85 -44.58
CA TYR A 633 14.93 -18.42 -43.22
C TYR A 633 16.05 -17.82 -42.37
N VAL A 634 15.79 -17.73 -41.08
CA VAL A 634 16.81 -17.39 -40.06
C VAL A 634 16.82 -18.45 -38.98
N MET A 635 18.02 -18.87 -38.57
CA MET A 635 18.23 -19.74 -37.42
C MET A 635 18.49 -18.86 -36.19
N ALA A 636 17.82 -19.15 -35.09
CA ALA A 636 18.05 -18.52 -33.82
C ALA A 636 19.36 -19.07 -33.21
N LEU A 637 20.33 -18.19 -32.90
CA LEU A 637 21.60 -18.56 -32.26
C LEU A 637 21.49 -18.60 -30.73
N ALA A 638 20.47 -17.93 -30.18
CA ALA A 638 19.99 -17.96 -28.81
C ALA A 638 18.45 -17.92 -28.83
N ASP A 639 17.78 -18.03 -27.68
CA ASP A 639 16.32 -17.86 -27.66
C ASP A 639 15.95 -16.42 -28.06
N VAL A 640 15.12 -16.27 -29.09
CA VAL A 640 14.72 -14.95 -29.63
C VAL A 640 13.22 -14.75 -29.45
N ASN A 641 12.83 -13.63 -28.84
CA ASN A 641 11.43 -13.28 -28.69
C ASN A 641 10.78 -12.92 -30.02
N ILE A 642 9.52 -13.32 -30.17
CA ILE A 642 8.63 -12.94 -31.28
C ILE A 642 7.72 -11.83 -30.78
N TYR A 643 7.60 -10.76 -31.56
CA TYR A 643 6.81 -9.59 -31.25
C TYR A 643 5.71 -9.36 -32.28
N ALA A 644 4.59 -8.78 -31.85
CA ALA A 644 3.50 -8.39 -32.76
C ALA A 644 3.85 -7.18 -33.64
N ARG A 645 4.91 -6.44 -33.28
CA ARG A 645 5.48 -5.30 -34.01
C ARG A 645 7.01 -5.25 -33.83
N PRO A 646 7.77 -4.61 -34.73
CA PRO A 646 9.18 -4.31 -34.52
C PRO A 646 9.35 -3.38 -33.31
N GLY A 647 10.05 -3.84 -32.28
CA GLY A 647 10.34 -3.05 -31.08
C GLY A 647 10.67 -3.94 -29.88
N ILE A 648 11.78 -3.66 -29.19
CA ILE A 648 12.18 -4.42 -27.98
C ILE A 648 11.33 -4.03 -26.74
N ASP A 649 10.63 -2.90 -26.82
CA ASP A 649 9.73 -2.41 -25.77
C ASP A 649 8.31 -2.99 -25.89
N GLU A 650 8.02 -3.73 -26.96
CA GLU A 650 6.73 -4.42 -27.15
C GLU A 650 6.71 -5.72 -26.32
N PRO A 651 5.55 -6.14 -25.80
CA PRO A 651 5.45 -7.43 -25.12
C PRO A 651 5.70 -8.58 -26.12
N ALA A 652 6.57 -9.52 -25.73
CA ALA A 652 6.81 -10.72 -26.51
C ALA A 652 5.55 -11.60 -26.55
N ILE A 653 5.13 -11.99 -27.75
CA ILE A 653 3.96 -12.84 -28.00
C ILE A 653 4.33 -14.30 -28.28
N GLY A 654 5.64 -14.59 -28.34
CA GLY A 654 6.18 -15.93 -28.53
C GLY A 654 7.70 -15.91 -28.53
N SER A 655 8.33 -17.03 -28.88
CA SER A 655 9.78 -17.12 -29.04
C SER A 655 10.18 -18.18 -30.08
N VAL A 656 11.37 -18.03 -30.63
CA VAL A 656 12.10 -19.02 -31.44
C VAL A 656 13.26 -19.52 -30.60
N ALA A 657 13.24 -20.80 -30.23
CA ALA A 657 14.29 -21.39 -29.40
C ALA A 657 15.64 -21.48 -30.14
N ALA A 658 16.74 -21.44 -29.41
CA ALA A 658 18.08 -21.60 -29.95
C ALA A 658 18.21 -22.88 -30.80
N GLY A 659 18.76 -22.74 -32.01
CA GLY A 659 18.90 -23.80 -33.00
C GLY A 659 17.65 -24.06 -33.85
N MET A 660 16.51 -23.43 -33.55
CA MET A 660 15.32 -23.48 -34.41
C MET A 660 15.39 -22.43 -35.51
N ILE A 661 14.64 -22.69 -36.59
CA ILE A 661 14.55 -21.79 -37.74
C ILE A 661 13.17 -21.13 -37.80
N ALA A 662 13.13 -19.86 -38.21
CA ALA A 662 11.91 -19.14 -38.52
C ALA A 662 11.88 -18.79 -40.02
N ARG A 663 10.72 -18.93 -40.66
CA ARG A 663 10.53 -18.53 -42.06
C ARG A 663 10.34 -17.02 -42.12
N VAL A 664 11.17 -16.35 -42.90
CA VAL A 664 11.15 -14.90 -43.08
C VAL A 664 10.23 -14.55 -44.25
N THR A 665 9.37 -13.55 -44.05
CA THR A 665 8.46 -13.00 -45.07
C THR A 665 8.77 -11.54 -45.43
N GLY A 666 9.73 -10.91 -44.73
CA GLY A 666 10.17 -9.56 -45.02
C GLY A 666 11.18 -9.02 -43.99
N ILE A 667 11.59 -7.77 -44.17
CA ILE A 667 12.47 -7.05 -43.25
C ILE A 667 11.91 -5.64 -42.99
N SER A 668 12.16 -5.08 -41.80
CA SER A 668 11.81 -3.69 -41.49
C SER A 668 12.63 -2.71 -42.35
N GLU A 669 12.13 -1.48 -42.52
CA GLU A 669 12.80 -0.44 -43.33
C GLU A 669 14.19 -0.07 -42.79
N ASP A 670 14.38 -0.12 -41.48
CA ASP A 670 15.67 0.10 -40.81
C ASP A 670 16.61 -1.12 -40.84
N GLY A 671 16.12 -2.27 -41.34
CA GLY A 671 16.87 -3.52 -41.40
C GLY A 671 17.07 -4.22 -40.04
N ALA A 672 16.50 -3.70 -38.95
CA ALA A 672 16.73 -4.20 -37.60
C ALA A 672 15.85 -5.41 -37.21
N TRP A 673 14.83 -5.74 -38.02
CA TRP A 673 13.86 -6.77 -37.69
C TRP A 673 13.49 -7.63 -38.89
N TRP A 674 13.47 -8.96 -38.68
CA TRP A 674 12.91 -9.91 -39.63
C TRP A 674 11.41 -10.05 -39.37
N ARG A 675 10.59 -9.89 -40.41
CA ARG A 675 9.20 -10.34 -40.36
C ARG A 675 9.20 -11.85 -40.59
N VAL A 676 8.57 -12.59 -39.68
CA VAL A 676 8.49 -14.05 -39.71
C VAL A 676 7.04 -14.52 -39.64
N ILE A 677 6.82 -15.79 -39.99
CA ILE A 677 5.55 -16.46 -39.75
C ILE A 677 5.36 -16.68 -38.26
N CYS A 678 4.16 -16.39 -37.78
CA CYS A 678 3.82 -16.55 -36.38
C CYS A 678 3.78 -18.04 -35.97
N PRO A 679 3.95 -18.36 -34.68
CA PRO A 679 3.91 -19.74 -34.19
C PRO A 679 2.61 -20.50 -34.46
N ASP A 680 1.51 -19.79 -34.74
CA ASP A 680 0.21 -20.34 -35.14
C ASP A 680 0.09 -20.57 -36.66
N ASP A 681 1.21 -20.45 -37.39
CA ASP A 681 1.34 -20.61 -38.83
C ASP A 681 0.57 -19.56 -39.66
N THR A 682 0.20 -18.43 -39.04
CA THR A 682 -0.42 -17.30 -39.75
C THR A 682 0.65 -16.31 -40.24
N ASP A 683 0.40 -15.66 -41.38
CA ASP A 683 1.26 -14.58 -41.91
C ASP A 683 1.02 -13.24 -41.19
N SER A 684 0.65 -13.30 -39.91
CA SER A 684 0.17 -12.18 -39.11
C SER A 684 1.31 -11.37 -38.47
N GLY A 685 2.20 -10.84 -39.31
CA GLY A 685 3.07 -9.71 -38.91
C GLY A 685 3.91 -9.94 -37.65
N CYS A 686 4.40 -11.16 -37.41
CA CYS A 686 5.33 -11.44 -36.32
C CYS A 686 6.74 -10.96 -36.67
N TRP A 687 7.48 -10.52 -35.65
CA TRP A 687 8.81 -9.95 -35.82
C TRP A 687 9.81 -10.57 -34.85
N VAL A 688 11.02 -10.83 -35.35
CA VAL A 688 12.18 -11.23 -34.53
C VAL A 688 13.36 -10.32 -34.85
N LEU A 689 14.26 -10.12 -33.88
CA LEU A 689 15.37 -9.18 -34.04
C LEU A 689 16.35 -9.68 -35.12
N ALA A 690 16.68 -8.81 -36.08
CA ALA A 690 17.69 -9.07 -37.12
C ALA A 690 19.11 -8.73 -36.63
N ASP A 691 19.45 -9.23 -35.44
CA ASP A 691 20.78 -9.08 -34.86
C ASP A 691 21.63 -10.31 -35.22
N PRO A 692 22.79 -10.16 -35.90
CA PRO A 692 23.68 -11.27 -36.21
C PRO A 692 24.19 -12.08 -35.00
N ALA A 693 24.10 -11.54 -33.78
CA ALA A 693 24.39 -12.26 -32.54
C ALA A 693 23.24 -13.18 -32.10
N LEU A 694 22.01 -12.93 -32.56
CA LEU A 694 20.79 -13.63 -32.14
C LEU A 694 20.14 -14.43 -33.28
N THR A 695 20.20 -13.95 -34.51
CA THR A 695 19.62 -14.61 -35.69
C THR A 695 20.61 -14.63 -36.85
N GLN A 696 20.76 -15.79 -37.48
CA GLN A 696 21.64 -15.99 -38.62
C GLN A 696 20.84 -16.49 -39.84
N PRO A 697 20.94 -15.84 -41.01
CA PRO A 697 20.36 -16.36 -42.25
C PRO A 697 20.79 -17.80 -42.49
N THR A 698 19.83 -18.66 -42.83
CA THR A 698 20.06 -20.09 -43.08
C THR A 698 19.24 -20.55 -44.29
N THR A 699 19.60 -21.70 -44.84
CA THR A 699 18.72 -22.43 -45.76
C THR A 699 17.77 -23.32 -44.96
N PRO A 700 16.60 -23.67 -45.51
CA PRO A 700 15.73 -24.66 -44.89
C PRO A 700 16.47 -26.00 -44.73
N PRO A 701 16.09 -26.83 -43.73
CA PRO A 701 16.65 -28.16 -43.53
C PRO A 701 16.29 -29.12 -44.67
#